data_AF-A0ABD3XX08-F1
#
_entry.id   AF-A0ABD3XX08-F1
#
_cell.length_a   1.000
_cell.length_b   1.000
_cell.length_c   1.000
_cell.angle_alpha   90.00
_cell.angle_beta   90.00
_cell.angle_gamma   90.00
#
_symmetry.space_group_name_H-M   'P 1'
#
loop_
_entity.id
_entity.type
_entity.pdbx_description
1 polymer ?
#
loop_
_entity_poly.entity_id
_entity_poly.type
_entity_poly.pdbx_seq_one_letter_code
_entity_poly.pdbx_strand_id
1 'polypeptide(L)'
;MADIEALRLLTTELKSIQTLPDPPTSYDGIEKFDTITTKVIDHAFNTTQHVARYGEAISAMLEEMRSELNQTTKKIEEQIKRALVGTNGNLPSKDMDYLLLLQKLEMKKLRLEEFMIQTQEIMDKVKQGVSVTNGDIELLKGCLGSWMDDKTESYQAEQKRLSDERDKRDEEARNAKAAEKRRREEDEERKRKEEEERRQKEEEERQKREKEEQLKQEEEERKLKEDEERKRKEVEDRIQKEEEERQKKEEDERLRQEEETRKIEEMERMMREAEERTKLEAKKKEEEEKRRRDPANWTPHTYRRPDGESYSFHRDICCHVFAMPDTLQEEDLECLASDEWRENDEHILAIGEQLASSLTEVKLKEGDKDLKEPIRICVPHCSVYDSSDEVIIKASIDGGEWTNHQPVTVPSRQTSHPDLNYAGIDVANFRSVKVLAVAKTRSQEFSVDKSGISQASSLDKNIKLFVPRDTFHTPTKLKLEIRQMKDHILSFATQYYDHCRNVLSTSSVMAITCDALTEQPIELDLTRSAPKDKRTTEKGRYIHLYKCRGENWKIAESEIKGSPTDVSINLPSRKDAYIVMEIEGRWGSPNEEFLKAADELYFHSNASIVRVVAKQRADNPHILILHCVRREQVSLRLSELERLGYSVGPDTSKEFVLVDGQAIIVRCSGNITMTPESEVQVIFHAYMDSAKSEVILQAVDEYKQKEFKEYVGHLHFEVVKDSREGAIYIKTSGSLPITLPKRVMQQPRTLRARIRFPHYLTTLAKFLAKKLTIQAKDDSWLKAISSLGSRREMENIRRRAATRCVNPNNEYEICEIILQDWMKSKPVQEDKIKPIIRALKDCNWMALSDECEKLINIHKNYLSDECMSEMASKMPNDWSSLARKLGLSEEDITSCNNGSEGSNEDEAFRMLCKWRVSDAVVNSGIDVFNDLLGALETLQNCNDLKEHVRQTINLISKE
;
A
#
# COMPACT_ATOMS: atom_id res chain seq x y z
N MET A 1 -32.06 -35.65 25.45
CA MET A 1 -32.30 -35.80 26.90
C MET A 1 -31.01 -36.18 27.60
N ALA A 2 -30.34 -37.27 27.23
CA ALA A 2 -28.98 -37.59 27.70
C ALA A 2 -27.96 -36.45 27.42
N ASP A 3 -28.07 -35.80 26.26
CA ASP A 3 -27.19 -34.67 25.90
C ASP A 3 -27.46 -33.39 26.72
N ILE A 4 -28.69 -33.22 27.22
CA ILE A 4 -29.08 -32.09 28.08
C ILE A 4 -28.58 -32.30 29.52
N GLU A 5 -28.51 -33.55 29.97
CA GLU A 5 -28.02 -33.95 31.28
C GLU A 5 -26.48 -33.89 31.35
N ALA A 6 -25.80 -34.24 30.25
CA ALA A 6 -24.35 -34.05 30.08
C ALA A 6 -23.95 -32.57 30.10
N LEU A 7 -24.70 -31.70 29.40
CA LEU A 7 -24.47 -30.26 29.41
C LEU A 7 -24.73 -29.64 30.79
N ARG A 8 -25.77 -30.06 31.51
CA ARG A 8 -26.04 -29.60 32.89
C ARG A 8 -24.96 -30.02 33.89
N LEU A 9 -24.40 -31.22 33.77
CA LEU A 9 -23.27 -31.67 34.59
C LEU A 9 -22.03 -30.79 34.37
N LEU A 10 -21.73 -30.45 33.11
CA LEU A 10 -20.60 -29.58 32.74
C LEU A 10 -20.78 -28.13 33.18
N THR A 11 -22.00 -27.56 33.11
CA THR A 11 -22.30 -26.23 33.69
C THR A 11 -22.15 -26.22 35.21
N THR A 12 -22.35 -27.36 35.88
CA THR A 12 -22.17 -27.50 37.32
C THR A 12 -20.68 -27.58 37.69
N GLU A 13 -19.84 -28.19 36.84
CA GLU A 13 -18.38 -28.18 36.98
C GLU A 13 -17.77 -26.78 36.77
N LEU A 14 -18.26 -25.99 35.81
CA LEU A 14 -17.85 -24.58 35.61
C LEU A 14 -18.08 -23.72 36.86
N LYS A 15 -19.21 -23.90 37.56
CA LYS A 15 -19.54 -23.17 38.80
C LYS A 15 -18.61 -23.52 39.96
N SER A 16 -17.96 -24.69 39.95
CA SER A 16 -17.02 -25.10 41.02
C SER A 16 -15.68 -24.34 40.96
N ILE A 17 -15.30 -23.84 39.78
CA ILE A 17 -14.04 -23.10 39.55
C ILE A 17 -14.08 -21.70 40.19
N GLN A 18 -15.27 -21.13 40.43
CA GLN A 18 -15.46 -19.81 41.04
C GLN A 18 -15.09 -19.72 42.54
N THR A 19 -14.71 -20.84 43.18
CA THR A 19 -14.50 -20.90 44.65
C THR A 19 -13.04 -20.98 45.12
N LEU A 20 -12.05 -20.84 44.22
CA LEU A 20 -10.63 -20.85 44.62
C LEU A 20 -10.22 -19.51 45.28
N PRO A 21 -9.72 -19.50 46.53
CA PRO A 21 -9.53 -18.26 47.29
C PRO A 21 -8.29 -17.43 46.91
N ASP A 22 -7.35 -17.97 46.13
CA ASP A 22 -6.09 -17.30 45.75
C ASP A 22 -5.80 -17.47 44.25
N PRO A 23 -5.16 -16.49 43.58
CA PRO A 23 -4.89 -16.58 42.14
C PRO A 23 -3.84 -17.67 41.87
N PRO A 24 -4.08 -18.58 40.90
CA PRO A 24 -3.13 -19.62 40.58
C PRO A 24 -1.92 -18.96 39.91
N THR A 25 -0.77 -18.99 40.58
CA THR A 25 0.54 -18.66 40.00
C THR A 25 1.03 -19.71 38.99
N SER A 26 0.15 -20.59 38.52
CA SER A 26 0.41 -21.54 37.45
C SER A 26 -0.70 -21.46 36.41
N TYR A 27 -0.31 -21.66 35.14
CA TYR A 27 -1.13 -21.71 33.92
C TYR A 27 -2.36 -22.67 33.97
N ASP A 28 -2.54 -23.40 35.07
CA ASP A 28 -3.48 -24.51 35.26
C ASP A 28 -4.97 -24.09 35.27
N GLY A 29 -5.27 -22.84 35.64
CA GLY A 29 -6.65 -22.31 35.65
C GLY A 29 -7.20 -21.98 34.25
N ILE A 30 -6.35 -21.41 33.39
CA ILE A 30 -6.67 -21.11 31.99
C ILE A 30 -6.76 -22.42 31.19
N GLU A 31 -5.88 -23.38 31.49
CA GLU A 31 -5.87 -24.68 30.82
C GLU A 31 -7.13 -25.51 31.13
N LYS A 32 -7.65 -25.44 32.36
CA LYS A 32 -8.94 -26.07 32.75
C LYS A 32 -10.13 -25.40 32.09
N PHE A 33 -10.15 -24.06 32.02
CA PHE A 33 -11.21 -23.32 31.33
C PHE A 33 -11.21 -23.66 29.82
N ASP A 34 -10.06 -23.63 29.16
CA ASP A 34 -9.94 -23.98 27.73
C ASP A 34 -10.37 -25.43 27.47
N THR A 35 -9.96 -26.39 28.31
CA THR A 35 -10.30 -27.82 28.14
C THR A 35 -11.80 -28.09 28.28
N ILE A 36 -12.48 -27.40 29.18
CA ILE A 36 -13.94 -27.53 29.36
C ILE A 36 -14.68 -26.90 28.18
N THR A 37 -14.21 -25.74 27.71
CA THR A 37 -14.80 -25.00 26.58
C THR A 37 -14.70 -25.81 25.27
N THR A 38 -13.54 -26.42 24.99
CA THR A 38 -13.34 -27.29 23.82
C THR A 38 -14.29 -28.49 23.81
N LYS A 39 -14.54 -29.12 24.97
CA LYS A 39 -15.44 -30.29 25.09
C LYS A 39 -16.92 -29.94 24.87
N VAL A 40 -17.35 -28.76 25.32
CA VAL A 40 -18.71 -28.25 25.12
C VAL A 40 -18.97 -27.97 23.63
N ILE A 41 -17.94 -27.51 22.90
CA ILE A 41 -17.99 -27.15 21.49
C ILE A 41 -17.99 -28.38 20.56
N ASP A 42 -17.11 -29.35 20.81
CA ASP A 42 -17.03 -30.58 20.02
C ASP A 42 -18.34 -31.39 20.07
N HIS A 43 -19.09 -31.26 21.16
CA HIS A 43 -20.37 -31.95 21.31
C HIS A 43 -21.55 -31.18 20.66
N ALA A 44 -21.47 -29.85 20.56
CA ALA A 44 -22.55 -29.01 20.03
C ALA A 44 -22.63 -28.96 18.49
N PHE A 45 -21.51 -29.16 17.78
CA PHE A 45 -21.42 -28.87 16.33
C PHE A 45 -21.42 -30.10 15.39
N ASN A 46 -21.54 -31.33 15.91
CA ASN A 46 -21.40 -32.55 15.11
C ASN A 46 -22.67 -33.03 14.34
N THR A 47 -23.77 -32.25 14.32
CA THR A 47 -24.94 -32.60 13.49
C THR A 47 -25.71 -31.37 13.00
N THR A 48 -25.78 -31.19 11.68
CA THR A 48 -26.40 -30.08 10.92
C THR A 48 -27.86 -29.76 11.30
N GLN A 49 -28.60 -30.69 11.91
CA GLN A 49 -30.00 -30.53 12.32
C GLN A 49 -30.20 -29.78 13.65
N HIS A 50 -29.13 -29.40 14.35
CA HIS A 50 -29.19 -28.88 15.72
C HIS A 50 -29.03 -27.36 15.87
N VAL A 51 -28.43 -26.68 14.88
CA VAL A 51 -28.23 -25.21 14.90
C VAL A 51 -29.55 -24.46 15.05
N ALA A 52 -30.61 -24.91 14.36
CA ALA A 52 -31.94 -24.30 14.43
C ALA A 52 -32.70 -24.58 15.75
N ARG A 53 -32.35 -25.66 16.49
CA ARG A 53 -33.04 -26.05 17.74
C ARG A 53 -32.33 -25.55 18.99
N TYR A 54 -31.02 -25.33 18.93
CA TYR A 54 -30.21 -24.96 20.10
C TYR A 54 -29.56 -23.58 20.01
N GLY A 55 -29.71 -22.86 18.89
CA GLY A 55 -29.00 -21.60 18.73
C GLY A 55 -29.42 -20.49 19.71
N GLU A 56 -30.63 -20.54 20.29
CA GLU A 56 -31.00 -19.66 21.41
C GLU A 56 -30.22 -20.00 22.70
N ALA A 57 -29.99 -21.29 22.95
CA ALA A 57 -29.17 -21.75 24.08
C ALA A 57 -27.68 -21.42 23.88
N ILE A 58 -27.17 -21.57 22.65
CA ILE A 58 -25.81 -21.19 22.28
C ILE A 58 -25.60 -19.68 22.43
N SER A 59 -26.57 -18.86 21.99
CA SER A 59 -26.52 -17.40 22.15
C SER A 59 -26.52 -16.99 23.63
N ALA A 60 -27.33 -17.65 24.45
CA ALA A 60 -27.35 -17.41 25.90
C ALA A 60 -26.01 -17.78 26.58
N MET A 61 -25.39 -18.89 26.19
CA MET A 61 -24.06 -19.29 26.68
C MET A 61 -22.96 -18.33 26.24
N LEU A 62 -23.02 -17.82 25.01
CA LEU A 62 -22.04 -16.84 24.52
C LEU A 62 -22.13 -15.50 25.26
N GLU A 63 -23.35 -15.04 25.57
CA GLU A 63 -23.58 -13.88 26.44
C GLU A 63 -23.04 -14.09 27.86
N GLU A 64 -23.20 -15.29 28.44
CA GLU A 64 -22.65 -15.64 29.75
C GLU A 64 -21.10 -15.60 29.73
N MET A 65 -20.47 -16.19 28.72
CA MET A 65 -19.00 -16.15 28.54
C MET A 65 -18.49 -14.71 28.32
N ARG A 66 -19.21 -13.89 27.54
CA ARG A 66 -18.89 -12.47 27.35
C ARG A 66 -18.94 -11.71 28.66
N SER A 67 -19.93 -11.99 29.51
CA SER A 67 -20.06 -11.39 30.84
C SER A 67 -18.90 -11.76 31.76
N GLU A 68 -18.52 -13.04 31.81
CA GLU A 68 -17.39 -13.53 32.62
C GLU A 68 -16.05 -12.93 32.18
N LEU A 69 -15.81 -12.85 30.86
CA LEU A 69 -14.60 -12.26 30.31
C LEU A 69 -14.49 -10.78 30.68
N ASN A 70 -15.58 -10.02 30.54
CA ASN A 70 -15.65 -8.61 30.95
C ASN A 70 -15.41 -8.41 32.45
N GLN A 71 -15.93 -9.30 33.30
CA GLN A 71 -15.72 -9.24 34.74
C GLN A 71 -14.25 -9.51 35.11
N THR A 72 -13.61 -10.44 34.41
CA THR A 72 -12.19 -10.80 34.61
C THR A 72 -11.26 -9.68 34.15
N THR A 73 -11.51 -9.08 32.98
CA THR A 73 -10.75 -7.91 32.49
C THR A 73 -10.86 -6.75 33.48
N LYS A 74 -12.07 -6.44 34.00
CA LYS A 74 -12.24 -5.39 35.02
C LYS A 74 -11.46 -5.66 36.30
N LYS A 75 -11.40 -6.91 36.78
CA LYS A 75 -10.61 -7.28 37.96
C LYS A 75 -9.11 -7.04 37.74
N ILE A 76 -8.60 -7.37 36.54
CA ILE A 76 -7.19 -7.16 36.17
C ILE A 76 -6.89 -5.67 36.01
N GLU A 77 -7.76 -4.90 35.35
CA GLU A 77 -7.62 -3.44 35.27
C GLU A 77 -7.60 -2.78 36.64
N GLU A 78 -8.47 -3.20 37.57
CA GLU A 78 -8.46 -2.68 38.93
C GLU A 78 -7.18 -3.05 39.69
N GLN A 79 -6.61 -4.22 39.46
CA GLN A 79 -5.32 -4.62 40.03
C GLN A 79 -4.17 -3.77 39.47
N ILE A 80 -4.14 -3.53 38.15
CA ILE A 80 -3.16 -2.64 37.50
C ILE A 80 -3.31 -1.21 38.02
N LYS A 81 -4.55 -0.70 38.14
CA LYS A 81 -4.84 0.62 38.70
C LYS A 81 -4.39 0.74 40.14
N ARG A 82 -4.53 -0.30 40.97
CA ARG A 82 -4.02 -0.32 42.36
C ARG A 82 -2.49 -0.37 42.41
N ALA A 83 -1.83 -1.10 41.50
CA ALA A 83 -0.37 -1.16 41.40
C ALA A 83 0.28 0.16 40.92
N LEU A 84 -0.45 0.94 40.12
CA LEU A 84 -0.06 2.27 39.65
C LEU A 84 -0.19 3.37 40.71
N VAL A 85 -1.04 3.18 41.72
CA VAL A 85 -1.20 4.15 42.83
C VAL A 85 -0.08 3.92 43.85
N GLY A 86 1.06 4.58 43.64
CA GLY A 86 2.20 4.57 44.57
C GLY A 86 3.57 4.49 43.89
N THR A 87 3.63 4.26 42.59
CA THR A 87 4.85 4.26 41.78
C THR A 87 4.80 5.47 40.84
N ASN A 88 5.88 6.26 40.75
CA ASN A 88 5.99 7.43 39.87
C ASN A 88 6.05 7.00 38.38
N GLY A 89 4.99 6.37 37.87
CA GLY A 89 4.84 5.97 36.47
C GLY A 89 5.68 4.78 36.02
N ASN A 90 6.43 4.10 36.90
CA ASN A 90 7.22 2.92 36.55
C ASN A 90 6.66 1.65 37.21
N LEU A 91 6.11 0.75 36.37
CA LEU A 91 5.64 -0.57 36.79
C LEU A 91 6.83 -1.55 37.03
N PRO A 92 6.86 -2.28 38.16
CA PRO A 92 7.75 -3.42 38.38
C PRO A 92 7.58 -4.55 37.34
N SER A 93 8.63 -5.37 37.14
CA SER A 93 8.66 -6.47 36.15
C SER A 93 7.54 -7.52 36.28
N LYS A 94 6.95 -7.74 37.47
CA LYS A 94 5.82 -8.65 37.66
C LYS A 94 4.48 -8.05 37.19
N ASP A 95 4.40 -6.73 37.08
CA ASP A 95 3.20 -6.00 36.67
C ASP A 95 3.11 -5.82 35.14
N MET A 96 4.22 -6.00 34.42
CA MET A 96 4.25 -6.12 32.95
C MET A 96 3.51 -7.36 32.43
N ASP A 97 3.52 -8.45 33.19
CA ASP A 97 2.78 -9.68 32.86
C ASP A 97 1.27 -9.45 32.88
N TYR A 98 0.78 -8.56 33.75
CA TYR A 98 -0.64 -8.18 33.80
C TYR A 98 -1.08 -7.33 32.60
N LEU A 99 -0.20 -6.47 32.07
CA LEU A 99 -0.46 -5.71 30.84
C LEU A 99 -0.52 -6.63 29.61
N LEU A 100 0.40 -7.59 29.52
CA LEU A 100 0.39 -8.60 28.46
C LEU A 100 -0.84 -9.51 28.55
N LEU A 101 -1.24 -9.87 29.78
CA LEU A 101 -2.46 -10.63 30.02
C LEU A 101 -3.72 -9.83 29.63
N LEU A 102 -3.75 -8.53 29.92
CA LEU A 102 -4.84 -7.64 29.51
C LEU A 102 -4.96 -7.58 27.99
N GLN A 103 -3.84 -7.41 27.27
CA GLN A 103 -3.81 -7.39 25.82
C GLN A 103 -4.32 -8.72 25.21
N LYS A 104 -3.95 -9.87 25.81
CA LYS A 104 -4.46 -11.18 25.39
C LYS A 104 -5.97 -11.33 25.64
N LEU A 105 -6.47 -10.81 26.77
CA LEU A 105 -7.90 -10.85 27.09
C LEU A 105 -8.74 -9.94 26.18
N GLU A 106 -8.22 -8.76 25.80
CA GLU A 106 -8.86 -7.87 24.83
C GLU A 106 -8.96 -8.51 23.44
N MET A 107 -7.89 -9.18 22.99
CA MET A 107 -7.90 -9.94 21.74
C MET A 107 -8.89 -11.11 21.78
N LYS A 108 -8.94 -11.87 22.88
CA LYS A 108 -9.94 -12.94 23.07
C LYS A 108 -11.37 -12.40 23.09
N LYS A 109 -11.59 -11.19 23.62
CA LYS A 109 -12.91 -10.53 23.63
C LYS A 109 -13.35 -10.14 22.22
N LEU A 110 -12.45 -9.58 21.42
CA LEU A 110 -12.74 -9.15 20.06
C LEU A 110 -13.11 -10.33 19.16
N ARG A 111 -12.39 -11.45 19.28
CA ARG A 111 -12.69 -12.70 18.57
C ARG A 111 -14.00 -13.37 19.05
N LEU A 112 -14.33 -13.26 20.34
CA LEU A 112 -15.62 -13.73 20.87
C LEU A 112 -16.78 -12.92 20.28
N GLU A 113 -16.62 -11.59 20.17
CA GLU A 113 -17.64 -10.72 19.57
C GLU A 113 -17.85 -11.04 18.08
N GLU A 114 -16.77 -11.30 17.33
CA GLU A 114 -16.84 -11.77 15.94
C GLU A 114 -17.60 -13.09 15.81
N PHE A 115 -17.31 -14.08 16.68
CA PHE A 115 -18.03 -15.35 16.69
C PHE A 115 -19.52 -15.20 17.06
N MET A 116 -19.84 -14.30 17.99
CA MET A 116 -21.21 -13.98 18.37
C MET A 116 -22.01 -13.37 17.22
N ILE A 117 -21.41 -12.44 16.46
CA ILE A 117 -22.04 -11.81 15.28
C ILE A 117 -22.37 -12.88 14.23
N GLN A 118 -21.40 -13.73 13.90
CA GLN A 118 -21.59 -14.80 12.92
C GLN A 118 -22.64 -15.83 13.35
N THR A 119 -22.69 -16.15 14.65
CA THR A 119 -23.73 -17.01 15.23
C THR A 119 -25.12 -16.37 15.10
N GLN A 120 -25.24 -15.07 15.36
CA GLN A 120 -26.49 -14.34 15.25
C GLN A 120 -26.98 -14.22 13.80
N GLU A 121 -26.09 -13.97 12.84
CA GLU A 121 -26.42 -13.92 11.41
C GLU A 121 -27.01 -15.24 10.90
N ILE A 122 -26.45 -16.37 11.32
CA ILE A 122 -26.96 -17.70 10.96
C ILE A 122 -28.29 -17.99 11.65
N MET A 123 -28.46 -17.55 12.90
CA MET A 123 -29.74 -17.61 13.60
C MET A 123 -30.83 -16.80 12.91
N ASP A 124 -30.50 -15.62 12.40
CA ASP A 124 -31.43 -14.77 11.68
C ASP A 124 -31.79 -15.36 10.31
N LYS A 125 -30.84 -15.99 9.60
CA LYS A 125 -31.13 -16.79 8.39
C LYS A 125 -32.15 -17.90 8.69
N VAL A 126 -31.95 -18.64 9.78
CA VAL A 126 -32.88 -19.70 10.20
C VAL A 126 -34.27 -19.14 10.51
N LYS A 127 -34.36 -18.02 11.24
CA LYS A 127 -35.63 -17.35 11.58
C LYS A 127 -36.36 -16.83 10.34
N GLN A 128 -35.63 -16.42 9.31
CA GLN A 128 -36.17 -15.97 8.02
C GLN A 128 -36.56 -17.13 7.10
N GLY A 129 -36.41 -18.39 7.53
CA GLY A 129 -36.73 -19.58 6.73
C GLY A 129 -35.71 -19.87 5.62
N VAL A 130 -34.52 -19.26 5.68
CA VAL A 130 -33.42 -19.48 4.74
C VAL A 130 -32.63 -20.72 5.16
N SER A 131 -32.33 -21.61 4.20
CA SER A 131 -31.54 -22.83 4.46
C SER A 131 -30.09 -22.50 4.81
N VAL A 132 -29.63 -22.99 5.96
CA VAL A 132 -28.20 -22.92 6.37
C VAL A 132 -27.39 -23.84 5.46
N THR A 133 -26.35 -23.30 4.84
CA THR A 133 -25.46 -24.06 3.94
C THR A 133 -24.28 -24.68 4.70
N ASN A 134 -23.59 -25.65 4.10
CA ASN A 134 -22.33 -26.15 4.66
C ASN A 134 -21.26 -25.05 4.77
N GLY A 135 -21.29 -24.04 3.90
CA GLY A 135 -20.38 -22.90 3.96
C GLY A 135 -20.60 -22.04 5.22
N ASP A 136 -21.86 -21.85 5.62
CA ASP A 136 -22.20 -21.15 6.87
C ASP A 136 -21.67 -21.90 8.12
N ILE A 137 -21.67 -23.24 8.05
CA ILE A 137 -21.17 -24.10 9.14
C ILE A 137 -19.64 -24.08 9.19
N GLU A 138 -18.97 -24.13 8.04
CA GLU A 138 -17.50 -24.02 7.98
C GLU A 138 -17.02 -22.62 8.39
N LEU A 139 -17.78 -21.56 8.09
CA LEU A 139 -17.52 -20.21 8.57
C LEU A 139 -17.60 -20.13 10.10
N LEU A 140 -18.66 -20.70 10.71
CA LEU A 140 -18.77 -20.78 12.18
C LEU A 140 -17.63 -21.59 12.79
N LYS A 141 -17.26 -22.72 12.20
CA LYS A 141 -16.11 -23.51 12.65
C LYS A 141 -14.80 -22.74 12.54
N GLY A 142 -14.64 -21.92 11.50
CA GLY A 142 -13.47 -21.07 11.30
C GLY A 142 -13.38 -19.95 12.33
N CYS A 143 -14.47 -19.23 12.59
CA CYS A 143 -14.53 -18.19 13.62
C CYS A 143 -14.32 -18.79 15.03
N LEU A 144 -14.87 -19.98 15.27
CA LEU A 144 -14.68 -20.74 16.49
C LEU A 144 -13.23 -21.21 16.65
N GLY A 145 -12.62 -21.71 15.57
CA GLY A 145 -11.20 -22.05 15.51
C GLY A 145 -10.29 -20.85 15.79
N SER A 146 -10.59 -19.70 15.18
CA SER A 146 -9.89 -18.43 15.43
C SER A 146 -10.00 -17.96 16.89
N TRP A 147 -11.19 -18.09 17.49
CA TRP A 147 -11.39 -17.79 18.91
C TRP A 147 -10.65 -18.76 19.84
N MET A 148 -10.54 -20.03 19.44
CA MET A 148 -9.80 -21.07 20.17
C MET A 148 -8.27 -21.05 19.92
N ASP A 149 -7.80 -20.46 18.82
CA ASP A 149 -6.39 -20.51 18.42
C ASP A 149 -5.52 -19.52 19.19
N ASP A 150 -4.94 -20.07 20.27
CA ASP A 150 -3.65 -19.67 20.86
C ASP A 150 -2.71 -20.90 21.01
N LYS A 151 -2.99 -22.03 20.32
CA LYS A 151 -2.54 -23.35 20.82
C LYS A 151 -1.62 -24.25 19.99
N THR A 152 -0.98 -23.81 18.89
CA THR A 152 -0.05 -24.75 18.19
C THR A 152 1.36 -24.23 17.91
N GLU A 153 1.54 -22.98 17.48
CA GLU A 153 2.89 -22.47 17.18
C GLU A 153 3.57 -21.79 18.39
N SER A 154 2.80 -21.08 19.23
CA SER A 154 3.36 -20.38 20.39
C SER A 154 3.80 -21.33 21.51
N TYR A 155 3.06 -22.40 21.80
CA TYR A 155 3.40 -23.31 22.90
C TYR A 155 4.64 -24.17 22.62
N GLN A 156 4.83 -24.64 21.38
CA GLN A 156 6.02 -25.37 20.99
C GLN A 156 7.25 -24.46 20.89
N ALA A 157 7.06 -23.22 20.40
CA ALA A 157 8.12 -22.21 20.38
C ALA A 157 8.52 -21.76 21.80
N GLU A 158 7.57 -21.64 22.72
CA GLU A 158 7.81 -21.24 24.10
C GLU A 158 8.40 -22.39 24.94
N GLN A 159 7.93 -23.62 24.78
CA GLN A 159 8.56 -24.82 25.37
C GLN A 159 9.99 -25.01 24.86
N LYS A 160 10.22 -24.80 23.56
CA LYS A 160 11.54 -24.84 22.96
C LYS A 160 12.42 -23.69 23.47
N ARG A 161 11.90 -22.47 23.56
CA ARG A 161 12.62 -21.33 24.17
C ARG A 161 12.98 -21.57 25.63
N LEU A 162 12.06 -22.10 26.42
CA LEU A 162 12.29 -22.41 27.84
C LEU A 162 13.27 -23.59 28.00
N SER A 163 13.23 -24.58 27.09
CA SER A 163 14.23 -25.65 27.04
C SER A 163 15.60 -25.11 26.65
N ASP A 164 15.68 -24.31 25.57
CA ASP A 164 16.91 -23.70 25.07
C ASP A 164 17.51 -22.72 26.10
N GLU A 165 16.68 -21.96 26.83
CA GLU A 165 17.15 -21.11 27.94
C GLU A 165 17.65 -21.91 29.14
N ARG A 166 17.01 -23.05 29.44
CA ARG A 166 17.44 -23.93 30.53
C ARG A 166 18.75 -24.64 30.17
N ASP A 167 18.87 -25.10 28.93
CA ASP A 167 20.10 -25.68 28.39
C ASP A 167 21.22 -24.64 28.34
N LYS A 168 20.90 -23.38 27.99
CA LYS A 168 21.86 -22.27 28.01
C LYS A 168 22.30 -21.92 29.43
N ARG A 169 21.39 -21.88 30.41
CA ARG A 169 21.74 -21.66 31.83
C ARG A 169 22.54 -22.82 32.41
N ASP A 170 22.21 -24.06 32.04
CA ASP A 170 22.94 -25.24 32.47
C ASP A 170 24.34 -25.30 31.81
N GLU A 171 24.46 -24.87 30.56
CA GLU A 171 25.73 -24.75 29.84
C GLU A 171 26.59 -23.60 30.38
N GLU A 172 26.00 -22.44 30.67
CA GLU A 172 26.66 -21.32 31.36
C GLU A 172 27.10 -21.73 32.78
N ALA A 173 26.28 -22.49 33.51
CA ALA A 173 26.64 -23.02 34.83
C ALA A 173 27.73 -24.11 34.75
N ARG A 174 27.72 -24.96 33.73
CA ARG A 174 28.80 -25.94 33.47
C ARG A 174 30.09 -25.23 33.10
N ASN A 175 30.03 -24.21 32.25
CA ASN A 175 31.18 -23.40 31.87
C ASN A 175 31.72 -22.58 33.05
N ALA A 176 30.86 -22.03 33.91
CA ALA A 176 31.26 -21.35 35.14
C ALA A 176 31.92 -22.33 36.13
N LYS A 177 31.35 -23.53 36.33
CA LYS A 177 31.95 -24.58 37.17
C LYS A 177 33.26 -25.11 36.60
N ALA A 178 33.37 -25.24 35.27
CA ALA A 178 34.60 -25.65 34.60
C ALA A 178 35.68 -24.56 34.70
N ALA A 179 35.31 -23.28 34.58
CA ALA A 179 36.22 -22.15 34.78
C ALA A 179 36.67 -22.03 36.25
N GLU A 180 35.78 -22.27 37.21
CA GLU A 180 36.13 -22.31 38.63
C GLU A 180 37.04 -23.50 38.96
N LYS A 181 36.78 -24.68 38.37
CA LYS A 181 37.65 -25.85 38.50
C LYS A 181 39.03 -25.60 37.89
N ARG A 182 39.12 -24.98 36.72
CA ARG A 182 40.40 -24.58 36.09
C ARG A 182 41.16 -23.58 36.96
N ARG A 183 40.49 -22.58 37.54
CA ARG A 183 41.12 -21.65 38.49
C ARG A 183 41.65 -22.36 39.74
N ARG A 184 40.91 -23.33 40.28
CA ARG A 184 41.39 -24.13 41.43
C ARG A 184 42.56 -25.04 41.05
N GLU A 185 42.54 -25.65 39.86
CA GLU A 185 43.65 -26.46 39.33
C GLU A 185 44.89 -25.58 39.06
N GLU A 186 44.72 -24.37 38.52
CA GLU A 186 45.79 -23.38 38.32
C GLU A 186 46.36 -22.85 39.65
N ASP A 187 45.52 -22.59 40.64
CA ASP A 187 45.93 -22.18 41.99
C ASP A 187 46.62 -23.32 42.77
N GLU A 188 46.15 -24.58 42.62
CA GLU A 188 46.83 -25.75 43.18
C GLU A 188 48.18 -26.02 42.50
N GLU A 189 48.27 -25.85 41.19
CA GLU A 189 49.53 -25.99 40.45
C GLU A 189 50.51 -24.87 40.84
N ARG A 190 50.03 -23.64 41.02
CA ARG A 190 50.85 -22.52 41.53
C ARG A 190 51.37 -22.79 42.93
N LYS A 191 50.51 -23.31 43.84
CA LYS A 191 50.93 -23.72 45.19
C LYS A 191 51.94 -24.87 45.20
N ARG A 192 51.81 -25.85 44.30
CA ARG A 192 52.80 -26.92 44.16
C ARG A 192 54.14 -26.41 43.65
N LYS A 193 54.13 -25.48 42.67
CA LYS A 193 55.36 -24.82 42.19
C LYS A 193 56.02 -23.98 43.29
N GLU A 194 55.23 -23.23 44.06
CA GLU A 194 55.74 -22.48 45.22
C GLU A 194 56.27 -23.40 46.34
N GLU A 195 55.64 -24.55 46.61
CA GLU A 195 56.12 -25.51 47.61
C GLU A 195 57.38 -26.26 47.15
N GLU A 196 57.47 -26.59 45.86
CA GLU A 196 58.66 -27.23 45.28
C GLU A 196 59.84 -26.25 45.20
N GLU A 197 59.60 -24.98 44.88
CA GLU A 197 60.62 -23.92 44.94
C GLU A 197 61.08 -23.66 46.39
N ARG A 198 60.17 -23.74 47.37
CA ARG A 198 60.53 -23.64 48.79
C ARG A 198 61.38 -24.84 49.26
N ARG A 199 61.06 -26.07 48.81
CA ARG A 199 61.88 -27.25 49.10
C ARG A 199 63.25 -27.18 48.42
N GLN A 200 63.34 -26.67 47.19
CA GLN A 200 64.63 -26.45 46.54
C GLN A 200 65.49 -25.42 47.28
N LYS A 201 64.88 -24.33 47.79
CA LYS A 201 65.58 -23.35 48.63
C LYS A 201 66.01 -23.92 49.98
N GLU A 202 65.19 -24.75 50.63
CA GLU A 202 65.55 -25.45 51.88
C GLU A 202 66.67 -26.49 51.67
N GLU A 203 66.67 -27.23 50.55
CA GLU A 203 67.71 -28.21 50.20
C GLU A 203 69.04 -27.50 49.83
N GLU A 204 68.99 -26.40 49.07
CA GLU A 204 70.17 -25.56 48.80
C GLU A 204 70.73 -24.93 50.07
N GLU A 205 69.87 -24.47 50.99
CA GLU A 205 70.30 -23.92 52.28
C GLU A 205 70.93 -25.00 53.17
N ARG A 206 70.40 -26.23 53.14
CA ARG A 206 70.98 -27.37 53.86
C ARG A 206 72.35 -27.78 53.31
N GLN A 207 72.50 -27.80 51.98
CA GLN A 207 73.79 -28.06 51.33
C GLN A 207 74.80 -26.92 51.55
N LYS A 208 74.34 -25.68 51.66
CA LYS A 208 75.19 -24.53 52.00
C LYS A 208 75.67 -24.60 53.46
N ARG A 209 74.81 -25.03 54.39
CA ARG A 209 75.18 -25.28 55.80
C ARG A 209 76.15 -26.45 55.94
N GLU A 210 75.97 -27.55 55.20
CA GLU A 210 76.91 -28.68 55.20
C GLU A 210 78.30 -28.31 54.62
N LYS A 211 78.34 -27.48 53.57
CA LYS A 211 79.61 -26.95 53.02
C LYS A 211 80.28 -25.94 53.96
N GLU A 212 79.51 -25.15 54.70
CA GLU A 212 80.02 -24.19 55.69
C GLU A 212 80.56 -24.91 56.94
N GLU A 213 79.97 -26.05 57.32
CA GLU A 213 80.43 -26.89 58.43
C GLU A 213 81.72 -27.67 58.06
N GLN A 214 81.85 -28.11 56.80
CA GLN A 214 83.12 -28.66 56.27
C GLN A 214 84.23 -27.59 56.17
N LEU A 215 83.91 -26.36 55.78
CA LEU A 215 84.88 -25.25 55.76
C LEU A 215 85.34 -24.85 57.18
N LYS A 216 84.43 -24.88 58.16
CA LYS A 216 84.77 -24.61 59.57
C LYS A 216 85.67 -25.69 60.17
N GLN A 217 85.49 -26.96 59.79
CA GLN A 217 86.38 -28.06 60.21
C GLN A 217 87.78 -27.95 59.57
N GLU A 218 87.91 -27.51 58.31
CA GLU A 218 89.22 -27.22 57.69
C GLU A 218 89.89 -25.94 58.23
N GLU A 219 89.10 -24.94 58.67
CA GLU A 219 89.62 -23.67 59.20
C GLU A 219 90.02 -23.77 60.70
N GLU A 220 89.31 -24.58 61.50
CA GLU A 220 89.69 -24.91 62.89
C GLU A 220 91.00 -25.72 62.96
N GLU A 221 91.28 -26.58 61.97
CA GLU A 221 92.54 -27.31 61.89
C GLU A 221 93.74 -26.41 61.46
N ARG A 222 93.46 -25.26 60.82
CA ARG A 222 94.47 -24.23 60.46
C ARG A 222 94.70 -23.20 61.57
N LYS A 223 93.67 -22.83 62.35
CA LYS A 223 93.80 -21.87 63.47
C LYS A 223 94.40 -22.46 64.74
N LEU A 224 94.39 -23.79 64.91
CA LEU A 224 95.08 -24.46 66.02
C LEU A 224 96.63 -24.51 65.88
N LYS A 225 97.19 -24.03 64.77
CA LYS A 225 98.65 -23.94 64.52
C LYS A 225 99.20 -22.52 64.40
N GLU A 226 98.37 -21.49 64.44
CA GLU A 226 98.82 -20.08 64.38
C GLU A 226 98.55 -19.27 65.67
N ASP A 227 97.71 -19.75 66.61
CA ASP A 227 97.33 -19.01 67.83
C ASP A 227 97.93 -19.55 69.15
N GLU A 228 98.98 -20.37 69.08
CA GLU A 228 99.82 -20.72 70.24
C GLU A 228 100.95 -19.70 70.52
N GLU A 229 101.17 -18.72 69.64
CA GLU A 229 102.28 -17.74 69.76
C GLU A 229 101.81 -16.28 69.92
N ARG A 230 100.58 -16.04 70.38
CA ARG A 230 100.18 -14.67 70.72
C ARG A 230 99.17 -14.55 71.86
N LYS A 231 99.31 -15.43 72.86
CA LYS A 231 98.78 -15.17 74.20
C LYS A 231 99.79 -14.34 75.01
N ARG A 232 99.31 -13.17 75.45
CA ARG A 232 99.67 -12.35 76.63
C ARG A 232 100.04 -10.94 76.19
N LYS A 233 99.05 -10.05 76.09
CA LYS A 233 98.55 -9.16 77.16
C LYS A 233 99.40 -7.89 77.26
N GLU A 234 98.70 -6.75 77.27
CA GLU A 234 99.13 -5.33 77.18
C GLU A 234 99.02 -4.82 75.73
N VAL A 235 98.00 -4.08 75.29
CA VAL A 235 97.49 -2.83 75.87
C VAL A 235 95.99 -2.69 75.61
N GLU A 236 95.27 -3.05 76.65
CA GLU A 236 93.91 -2.69 77.02
C GLU A 236 93.90 -1.19 77.37
N ASP A 237 93.57 -0.29 76.41
CA ASP A 237 93.01 1.05 76.71
C ASP A 237 92.71 2.01 75.52
N ARG A 238 92.94 1.65 74.24
CA ARG A 238 92.79 2.64 73.13
C ARG A 238 91.62 2.47 72.16
N ILE A 239 90.91 1.35 72.15
CA ILE A 239 89.98 1.02 71.05
C ILE A 239 88.56 1.58 71.24
N GLN A 240 88.14 1.93 72.46
CA GLN A 240 86.77 2.41 72.73
C GLN A 240 86.42 3.79 72.13
N LYS A 241 87.38 4.53 71.56
CA LYS A 241 87.12 5.85 70.95
C LYS A 241 87.00 5.84 69.42
N GLU A 242 87.40 4.77 68.74
CA GLU A 242 87.31 4.66 67.27
C GLU A 242 86.00 4.01 66.78
N GLU A 243 85.27 3.32 67.67
CA GLU A 243 84.03 2.61 67.34
C GLU A 243 82.83 3.58 67.16
N GLU A 244 82.73 4.63 67.99
CA GLU A 244 81.58 5.55 67.99
C GLU A 244 81.56 6.53 66.80
N GLU A 245 82.72 6.87 66.23
CA GLU A 245 82.81 7.80 65.10
C GLU A 245 82.57 7.11 63.74
N ARG A 246 82.80 5.79 63.65
CA ARG A 246 82.45 4.99 62.46
C ARG A 246 80.95 4.74 62.37
N GLN A 247 80.28 4.42 63.48
CA GLN A 247 78.85 4.12 63.48
C GLN A 247 77.98 5.28 63.00
N LYS A 248 78.36 6.53 63.31
CA LYS A 248 77.58 7.72 62.92
C LYS A 248 77.66 8.07 61.42
N LYS A 249 78.76 7.73 60.74
CA LYS A 249 78.90 7.91 59.28
C LYS A 249 78.26 6.75 58.50
N GLU A 250 78.30 5.54 59.05
CA GLU A 250 77.73 4.34 58.44
C GLU A 250 76.18 4.34 58.51
N GLU A 251 75.59 4.92 59.56
CA GLU A 251 74.14 5.11 59.68
C GLU A 251 73.60 6.18 58.69
N ASP A 252 74.32 7.30 58.52
CA ASP A 252 73.97 8.39 57.60
C ASP A 252 74.14 8.01 56.11
N GLU A 253 75.02 7.06 55.80
CA GLU A 253 75.21 6.50 54.46
C GLU A 253 74.18 5.41 54.15
N ARG A 254 73.83 4.58 55.14
CA ARG A 254 72.71 3.62 55.02
C ARG A 254 71.37 4.31 54.81
N LEU A 255 71.10 5.41 55.52
CA LEU A 255 69.85 6.19 55.35
C LEU A 255 69.74 6.78 53.95
N ARG A 256 70.84 7.26 53.35
CA ARG A 256 70.84 7.78 51.98
C ARG A 256 70.63 6.68 50.94
N GLN A 257 71.29 5.54 51.10
CA GLN A 257 71.12 4.39 50.21
C GLN A 257 69.70 3.80 50.31
N GLU A 258 69.11 3.77 51.51
CA GLU A 258 67.73 3.29 51.71
C GLU A 258 66.67 4.27 51.18
N GLU A 259 66.93 5.59 51.24
CA GLU A 259 66.08 6.60 50.62
C GLU A 259 66.20 6.58 49.09
N GLU A 260 67.38 6.30 48.55
CA GLU A 260 67.63 6.16 47.11
C GLU A 260 67.01 4.88 46.54
N THR A 261 67.10 3.74 47.24
CA THR A 261 66.41 2.50 46.83
C THR A 261 64.89 2.64 46.91
N ARG A 262 64.35 3.28 47.96
CA ARG A 262 62.91 3.57 48.03
C ARG A 262 62.45 4.47 46.89
N LYS A 263 63.24 5.47 46.50
CA LYS A 263 62.94 6.33 45.34
C LYS A 263 62.97 5.56 44.02
N ILE A 264 63.92 4.64 43.85
CA ILE A 264 63.99 3.78 42.66
C ILE A 264 62.80 2.81 42.61
N GLU A 265 62.47 2.13 43.70
CA GLU A 265 61.33 1.21 43.79
C GLU A 265 59.99 1.94 43.59
N GLU A 266 59.84 3.15 44.15
CA GLU A 266 58.65 3.97 43.96
C GLU A 266 58.55 4.49 42.53
N MET A 267 59.67 4.86 41.90
CA MET A 267 59.73 5.25 40.49
C MET A 267 59.42 4.07 39.54
N GLU A 268 59.91 2.86 39.85
CA GLU A 268 59.57 1.64 39.12
C GLU A 268 58.09 1.25 39.28
N ARG A 269 57.53 1.39 40.49
CA ARG A 269 56.10 1.16 40.71
C ARG A 269 55.27 2.16 39.90
N MET A 270 55.64 3.44 39.91
CA MET A 270 54.99 4.45 39.06
C MET A 270 55.12 4.14 37.57
N MET A 271 56.27 3.65 37.08
CA MET A 271 56.42 3.20 35.69
C MET A 271 55.51 2.01 35.36
N ARG A 272 55.43 0.99 36.22
CA ARG A 272 54.55 -0.17 36.01
C ARG A 272 53.07 0.21 36.00
N GLU A 273 52.64 1.07 36.93
CA GLU A 273 51.26 1.58 36.97
C GLU A 273 50.94 2.47 35.75
N ALA A 274 51.88 3.28 35.28
CA ALA A 274 51.74 4.04 34.04
C ALA A 274 51.66 3.12 32.82
N GLU A 275 52.48 2.08 32.74
CA GLU A 275 52.45 1.08 31.67
C GLU A 275 51.13 0.29 31.66
N GLU A 276 50.60 -0.12 32.82
CA GLU A 276 49.28 -0.76 32.90
C GLU A 276 48.15 0.20 32.49
N ARG A 277 48.19 1.47 32.92
CA ARG A 277 47.19 2.47 32.50
C ARG A 277 47.21 2.66 30.98
N THR A 278 48.39 2.77 30.38
CA THR A 278 48.51 2.89 28.92
C THR A 278 48.03 1.63 28.19
N LYS A 279 48.32 0.42 28.70
CA LYS A 279 47.76 -0.83 28.16
C LYS A 279 46.24 -0.91 28.27
N LEU A 280 45.68 -0.47 29.41
CA LEU A 280 44.24 -0.45 29.63
C LEU A 280 43.54 0.59 28.75
N GLU A 281 44.13 1.77 28.58
CA GLU A 281 43.65 2.80 27.65
C GLU A 281 43.74 2.35 26.19
N ALA A 282 44.83 1.69 25.80
CA ALA A 282 44.98 1.10 24.46
C ALA A 282 43.91 0.02 24.21
N LYS A 283 43.67 -0.87 25.18
CA LYS A 283 42.62 -1.89 25.10
C LYS A 283 41.22 -1.27 25.02
N LYS A 284 40.94 -0.23 25.81
CA LYS A 284 39.67 0.52 25.73
C LYS A 284 39.48 1.17 24.38
N LYS A 285 40.52 1.81 23.82
CA LYS A 285 40.49 2.40 22.47
C LYS A 285 40.28 1.32 21.40
N GLU A 286 40.90 0.15 21.53
CA GLU A 286 40.70 -0.97 20.60
C GLU A 286 39.27 -1.54 20.68
N GLU A 287 38.73 -1.73 21.88
CA GLU A 287 37.34 -2.18 22.09
C GLU A 287 36.33 -1.14 21.58
N GLU A 288 36.59 0.15 21.81
CA GLU A 288 35.76 1.25 21.31
C GLU A 288 35.80 1.35 19.78
N GLU A 289 36.97 1.20 19.15
CA GLU A 289 37.10 1.16 17.70
C GLU A 289 36.44 -0.09 17.09
N LYS A 290 36.55 -1.26 17.74
CA LYS A 290 35.80 -2.47 17.34
C LYS A 290 34.29 -2.23 17.43
N ARG A 291 33.82 -1.59 18.49
CA ARG A 291 32.40 -1.22 18.67
C ARG A 291 31.94 -0.23 17.59
N ARG A 292 32.78 0.75 17.22
CA ARG A 292 32.52 1.75 16.19
C ARG A 292 32.42 1.14 14.79
N ARG A 293 33.21 0.11 14.50
CA ARG A 293 33.21 -0.60 13.21
C ARG A 293 32.09 -1.61 13.04
N ASP A 294 31.45 -2.04 14.12
CA ASP A 294 30.35 -3.00 14.08
C ASP A 294 29.08 -2.34 13.50
N PRO A 295 28.57 -2.81 12.33
CA PRO A 295 27.38 -2.26 11.70
C PRO A 295 26.12 -2.32 12.57
N ALA A 296 26.07 -3.22 13.55
CA ALA A 296 24.95 -3.31 14.49
C ALA A 296 24.85 -2.11 15.45
N ASN A 297 25.88 -1.27 15.50
CA ASN A 297 25.93 -0.05 16.31
C ASN A 297 25.77 1.23 15.49
N TRP A 298 25.69 1.14 14.15
CA TRP A 298 25.51 2.31 13.29
C TRP A 298 24.09 2.86 13.41
N THR A 299 23.97 4.19 13.43
CA THR A 299 22.69 4.89 13.40
C THR A 299 22.29 5.15 11.95
N PRO A 300 21.04 4.87 11.55
CA PRO A 300 20.63 5.14 10.18
C PRO A 300 20.35 6.62 9.95
N HIS A 301 20.77 7.10 8.78
CA HIS A 301 20.22 8.28 8.14
C HIS A 301 19.01 7.86 7.31
N THR A 302 17.85 8.47 7.57
CA THR A 302 16.59 8.15 6.89
C THR A 302 16.31 9.17 5.79
N TYR A 303 16.40 8.75 4.53
CA TYR A 303 16.04 9.59 3.40
C TYR A 303 14.58 9.38 3.05
N ARG A 304 13.84 10.48 2.89
CA ARG A 304 12.42 10.47 2.53
C ARG A 304 12.22 10.95 1.10
N ARG A 305 11.14 10.49 0.48
CA ARG A 305 10.71 10.88 -0.85
C ARG A 305 10.13 12.30 -0.84
N PRO A 306 10.32 13.08 -1.92
CA PRO A 306 9.76 14.43 -2.04
C PRO A 306 8.22 14.45 -2.15
N ASP A 307 7.63 13.35 -2.62
CA ASP A 307 6.18 13.20 -2.87
C ASP A 307 5.35 13.09 -1.58
N GLY A 308 5.97 12.73 -0.45
CA GLY A 308 5.31 12.67 0.86
C GLY A 308 4.19 11.63 0.96
N GLU A 309 4.14 10.64 0.05
CA GLU A 309 3.08 9.63 0.06
C GLU A 309 3.27 8.62 1.21
N SER A 310 2.67 8.93 2.36
CA SER A 310 2.73 8.11 3.59
C SER A 310 2.03 6.74 3.50
N TYR A 311 1.36 6.41 2.39
CA TYR A 311 0.38 5.31 2.32
C TYR A 311 0.79 4.17 1.38
N SER A 312 1.98 4.24 0.79
CA SER A 312 2.57 3.11 0.07
C SER A 312 3.32 2.19 1.05
N PHE A 313 3.76 1.02 0.58
CA PHE A 313 4.53 0.06 1.39
C PHE A 313 5.81 0.65 1.99
N HIS A 314 6.36 1.71 1.39
CA HIS A 314 7.56 2.39 1.87
C HIS A 314 7.27 3.56 2.84
N ARG A 315 6.00 3.99 3.01
CA ARG A 315 5.57 5.11 3.88
C ARG A 315 6.48 6.34 3.79
N ASP A 316 6.58 6.94 2.61
CA ASP A 316 7.50 8.06 2.30
C ASP A 316 9.01 7.78 2.39
N ILE A 317 9.45 6.61 2.86
CA ILE A 317 10.89 6.32 2.99
C ILE A 317 11.46 5.95 1.62
N CYS A 318 12.55 6.60 1.25
CA CYS A 318 13.37 6.23 0.11
C CYS A 318 14.30 5.07 0.49
N CYS A 319 15.18 5.31 1.47
CA CYS A 319 16.07 4.30 2.02
C CYS A 319 16.59 4.71 3.40
N HIS A 320 17.14 3.74 4.13
CA HIS A 320 18.01 3.99 5.27
C HIS A 320 19.46 3.77 4.87
N VAL A 321 20.33 4.69 5.21
CA VAL A 321 21.77 4.54 5.01
C VAL A 321 22.45 4.45 6.37
N PHE A 322 23.15 3.35 6.61
CA PHE A 322 23.98 3.18 7.80
C PHE A 322 25.43 3.35 7.41
N ALA A 323 26.12 4.23 8.12
CA ALA A 323 27.54 4.47 7.93
C ALA A 323 28.24 4.44 9.28
N MET A 324 29.56 4.25 9.25
CA MET A 324 30.37 4.36 10.44
C MET A 324 30.23 5.77 11.03
N PRO A 325 30.12 5.92 12.37
CA PRO A 325 30.02 7.24 13.00
C PRO A 325 31.12 8.19 12.52
N ASP A 326 30.73 9.44 12.27
CA ASP A 326 31.56 10.56 11.79
C ASP A 326 32.12 10.42 10.36
N THR A 327 31.80 9.35 9.63
CA THR A 327 32.28 9.17 8.24
C THR A 327 31.39 9.79 7.17
N LEU A 328 30.10 9.93 7.46
CA LEU A 328 29.08 10.40 6.53
C LEU A 328 28.09 11.30 7.28
N GLN A 329 27.74 12.45 6.72
CA GLN A 329 26.62 13.27 7.16
C GLN A 329 25.42 13.08 6.23
N GLU A 330 24.22 13.40 6.71
CA GLU A 330 22.99 13.23 5.93
C GLU A 330 22.98 14.10 4.66
N GLU A 331 23.64 15.25 4.69
CA GLU A 331 23.69 16.17 3.55
C GLU A 331 24.63 15.69 2.43
N ASP A 332 25.54 14.76 2.72
CA ASP A 332 26.55 14.25 1.78
C ASP A 332 25.94 13.39 0.66
N LEU A 333 24.72 12.86 0.86
CA LEU A 333 24.01 12.02 -0.12
C LEU A 333 22.77 12.70 -0.69
N GLU A 334 22.44 12.31 -1.91
CA GLU A 334 21.16 12.49 -2.57
C GLU A 334 20.56 11.11 -2.84
N CYS A 335 19.38 10.84 -2.27
CA CYS A 335 18.69 9.56 -2.42
C CYS A 335 17.33 9.77 -3.05
N LEU A 336 17.08 9.13 -4.19
CA LEU A 336 15.82 9.21 -4.94
C LEU A 336 15.27 7.80 -5.17
N ALA A 337 13.99 7.59 -4.90
CA ALA A 337 13.31 6.34 -5.17
C ALA A 337 12.18 6.56 -6.17
N SER A 338 12.09 5.72 -7.19
CA SER A 338 11.04 5.79 -8.23
C SER A 338 10.23 4.49 -8.27
N ASP A 339 8.90 4.62 -8.34
CA ASP A 339 7.99 3.51 -8.62
C ASP A 339 7.68 3.40 -10.13
N GLU A 340 8.04 4.42 -10.90
CA GLU A 340 7.91 4.40 -12.36
C GLU A 340 8.94 3.44 -12.95
N TRP A 341 8.47 2.25 -13.34
CA TRP A 341 9.25 1.27 -14.08
C TRP A 341 9.13 1.53 -15.58
N ARG A 342 10.22 1.88 -16.26
CA ARG A 342 10.21 2.23 -17.69
C ARG A 342 10.52 1.01 -18.55
N GLU A 343 10.11 1.03 -19.83
CA GLU A 343 10.44 -0.03 -20.80
C GLU A 343 11.95 -0.31 -20.88
N ASN A 344 12.77 0.73 -20.71
CA ASN A 344 14.23 0.59 -20.69
C ASN A 344 14.76 -0.13 -19.45
N ASP A 345 13.98 -0.35 -18.39
CA ASP A 345 14.40 -0.99 -17.15
C ASP A 345 14.07 -2.51 -17.13
N GLU A 346 13.32 -3.02 -18.11
CA GLU A 346 12.93 -4.45 -18.18
C GLU A 346 14.13 -5.40 -18.22
N HIS A 347 15.23 -5.00 -18.85
CA HIS A 347 16.45 -5.81 -18.95
C HIS A 347 17.14 -6.04 -17.59
N ILE A 348 16.76 -5.29 -16.55
CA ILE A 348 17.29 -5.46 -15.20
C ILE A 348 16.81 -6.77 -14.60
N LEU A 349 15.57 -7.18 -14.86
CA LEU A 349 14.98 -8.40 -14.30
C LEU A 349 15.25 -9.60 -15.21
N ALA A 350 15.67 -10.72 -14.61
CA ALA A 350 15.76 -11.99 -15.33
C ALA A 350 14.37 -12.63 -15.46
N ILE A 351 14.23 -13.58 -16.38
CA ILE A 351 12.98 -14.32 -16.57
C ILE A 351 12.58 -15.00 -15.25
N GLY A 352 11.40 -14.66 -14.73
CA GLY A 352 10.86 -15.23 -13.49
C GLY A 352 11.19 -14.46 -12.23
N GLU A 353 11.96 -13.37 -12.31
CA GLU A 353 12.13 -12.41 -11.23
C GLU A 353 10.99 -11.38 -11.22
N GLN A 354 10.58 -10.93 -10.04
CA GLN A 354 9.48 -10.00 -9.84
C GLN A 354 9.91 -8.82 -8.96
N LEU A 355 9.41 -7.62 -9.28
CA LEU A 355 9.74 -6.40 -8.55
C LEU A 355 9.18 -6.42 -7.13
N ALA A 356 10.00 -6.11 -6.12
CA ALA A 356 9.57 -6.11 -4.70
C ALA A 356 9.80 -4.76 -3.97
N SER A 357 10.51 -3.82 -4.58
CA SER A 357 10.74 -2.47 -4.03
C SER A 357 10.83 -1.43 -5.14
N SER A 358 10.81 -0.15 -4.77
CA SER A 358 11.09 0.97 -5.65
C SER A 358 12.55 0.95 -6.11
N LEU A 359 12.81 1.39 -7.35
CA LEU A 359 14.18 1.59 -7.82
C LEU A 359 14.78 2.77 -7.07
N THR A 360 15.79 2.51 -6.24
CA THR A 360 16.41 3.52 -5.39
C THR A 360 17.80 3.88 -5.88
N GLU A 361 18.04 5.15 -6.14
CA GLU A 361 19.33 5.70 -6.54
C GLU A 361 19.92 6.52 -5.39
N VAL A 362 21.14 6.18 -4.98
CA VAL A 362 21.92 6.85 -3.93
C VAL A 362 23.17 7.43 -4.57
N LYS A 363 23.32 8.76 -4.50
CA LYS A 363 24.41 9.52 -5.12
C LYS A 363 25.15 10.35 -4.07
N LEU A 364 26.47 10.47 -4.20
CA LEU A 364 27.25 11.47 -3.47
C LEU A 364 27.01 12.85 -4.08
N LYS A 365 26.73 13.86 -3.25
CA LYS A 365 26.67 15.27 -3.70
C LYS A 365 28.07 15.78 -4.01
N GLU A 366 28.19 16.70 -4.98
CA GLU A 366 29.49 17.18 -5.48
C GLU A 366 30.43 17.66 -4.35
N GLY A 367 31.55 16.94 -4.20
CA GLY A 367 32.65 17.21 -3.27
C GLY A 367 33.76 16.17 -3.42
N ASP A 368 35.01 16.54 -3.08
CA ASP A 368 36.25 15.75 -3.28
C ASP A 368 36.39 14.53 -2.33
N LYS A 369 35.29 14.05 -1.73
CA LYS A 369 35.28 12.94 -0.77
C LYS A 369 34.85 11.64 -1.45
N ASP A 370 35.83 10.88 -1.94
CA ASP A 370 35.58 9.48 -2.27
C ASP A 370 35.28 8.70 -0.98
N LEU A 371 34.08 8.14 -0.87
CA LEU A 371 33.69 7.34 0.29
C LEU A 371 34.35 5.96 0.21
N LYS A 372 35.50 5.81 0.90
CA LYS A 372 36.29 4.57 0.92
C LYS A 372 35.74 3.52 1.89
N GLU A 373 35.10 3.96 2.97
CA GLU A 373 34.50 3.08 3.96
C GLU A 373 33.17 2.52 3.44
N PRO A 374 32.83 1.25 3.74
CA PRO A 374 31.56 0.67 3.33
C PRO A 374 30.40 1.31 4.09
N ILE A 375 29.32 1.57 3.38
CA ILE A 375 28.02 1.93 3.94
C ILE A 375 27.01 0.84 3.62
N ARG A 376 25.98 0.75 4.46
CA ARG A 376 24.83 -0.12 4.22
C ARG A 376 23.67 0.69 3.70
N ILE A 377 23.17 0.36 2.53
CA ILE A 377 21.97 0.94 1.93
C ILE A 377 20.82 -0.05 2.11
N CYS A 378 19.77 0.36 2.81
CA CYS A 378 18.59 -0.46 3.09
C CYS A 378 17.37 0.14 2.41
N VAL A 379 16.79 -0.61 1.48
CA VAL A 379 15.58 -0.21 0.77
C VAL A 379 14.35 -0.91 1.37
N PRO A 380 13.22 -0.19 1.55
CA PRO A 380 11.97 -0.83 1.95
C PRO A 380 11.45 -1.72 0.83
N HIS A 381 10.87 -2.88 1.16
CA HIS A 381 10.29 -3.79 0.17
C HIS A 381 8.99 -4.41 0.67
N CYS A 382 8.13 -4.83 -0.26
CA CYS A 382 6.93 -5.58 0.10
C CYS A 382 7.29 -6.99 0.56
N SER A 383 6.51 -7.53 1.51
CA SER A 383 6.65 -8.94 1.91
C SER A 383 6.46 -9.87 0.71
N VAL A 384 7.38 -10.81 0.56
CA VAL A 384 7.24 -11.92 -0.39
C VAL A 384 6.54 -13.05 0.34
N TYR A 385 5.30 -13.31 -0.05
CA TYR A 385 4.41 -14.28 0.61
C TYR A 385 4.54 -15.69 0.06
N ASP A 386 5.12 -15.83 -1.14
CA ASP A 386 5.30 -17.13 -1.77
C ASP A 386 6.53 -17.81 -1.18
N SER A 387 6.33 -18.96 -0.52
CA SER A 387 7.43 -19.73 0.08
C SER A 387 8.44 -20.24 -0.95
N SER A 388 8.05 -20.30 -2.23
CA SER A 388 8.94 -20.70 -3.32
C SER A 388 9.87 -19.57 -3.78
N ASP A 389 9.62 -18.33 -3.36
CA ASP A 389 10.45 -17.18 -3.68
C ASP A 389 11.33 -16.76 -2.48
N GLU A 390 12.39 -16.04 -2.78
CA GLU A 390 13.27 -15.35 -1.83
C GLU A 390 13.49 -13.91 -2.28
N VAL A 391 13.82 -13.02 -1.33
CA VAL A 391 14.20 -11.64 -1.63
C VAL A 391 15.70 -11.60 -1.88
N ILE A 392 16.10 -11.01 -3.00
CA ILE A 392 17.49 -10.67 -3.32
C ILE A 392 17.62 -9.18 -3.59
N ILE A 393 18.84 -8.66 -3.55
CA ILE A 393 19.13 -7.29 -3.96
C ILE A 393 19.88 -7.30 -5.28
N LYS A 394 19.40 -6.49 -6.22
CA LYS A 394 20.12 -6.12 -7.43
C LYS A 394 20.72 -4.74 -7.24
N ALA A 395 21.99 -4.59 -7.58
CA ALA A 395 22.66 -3.31 -7.54
C ALA A 395 23.53 -3.06 -8.77
N SER A 396 23.56 -1.80 -9.22
CA SER A 396 24.48 -1.27 -10.22
C SER A 396 25.25 -0.11 -9.60
N ILE A 397 26.57 -0.24 -9.57
CA ILE A 397 27.49 0.74 -9.00
C ILE A 397 28.11 1.54 -10.15
N ASP A 398 28.02 2.87 -10.09
CA ASP A 398 28.57 3.82 -11.07
C ASP A 398 28.16 3.56 -12.53
N GLY A 399 26.95 3.01 -12.74
CA GLY A 399 26.44 2.65 -14.06
C GLY A 399 27.04 1.38 -14.65
N GLY A 400 27.73 0.56 -13.84
CA GLY A 400 28.19 -0.76 -14.21
C GLY A 400 27.06 -1.78 -14.37
N GLU A 401 27.42 -3.03 -14.67
CA GLU A 401 26.46 -4.13 -14.82
C GLU A 401 25.69 -4.41 -13.52
N TRP A 402 24.44 -4.85 -13.67
CA TRP A 402 23.61 -5.24 -12.54
C TRP A 402 24.07 -6.57 -11.95
N THR A 403 24.28 -6.59 -10.64
CA THR A 403 24.77 -7.76 -9.89
C THR A 403 23.79 -8.17 -8.80
N ASN A 404 23.73 -9.49 -8.52
CA ASN A 404 22.85 -10.07 -7.51
C ASN A 404 23.57 -10.21 -6.16
N HIS A 405 22.90 -9.82 -5.07
CA HIS A 405 23.41 -9.82 -3.71
C HIS A 405 22.39 -10.43 -2.75
N GLN A 406 22.87 -11.12 -1.72
CA GLN A 406 22.03 -11.59 -0.63
C GLN A 406 21.71 -10.42 0.31
N PRO A 407 20.45 -10.23 0.74
CA PRO A 407 20.10 -9.12 1.60
C PRO A 407 20.77 -9.24 2.96
N VAL A 408 21.39 -8.16 3.40
CA VAL A 408 21.97 -8.04 4.74
C VAL A 408 20.85 -7.80 5.75
N THR A 409 20.90 -8.51 6.88
CA THR A 409 19.91 -8.38 7.96
C THR A 409 19.97 -7.00 8.60
N VAL A 410 18.81 -6.34 8.68
CA VAL A 410 18.63 -5.04 9.33
C VAL A 410 17.89 -5.25 10.66
N PRO A 411 18.52 -4.98 11.82
CA PRO A 411 17.83 -5.05 13.10
C PRO A 411 16.67 -4.05 13.17
N SER A 412 15.44 -4.54 13.38
CA SER A 412 14.22 -3.70 13.43
C SER A 412 14.32 -2.56 14.45
N ARG A 413 15.08 -2.74 15.53
CA ARG A 413 15.30 -1.71 16.57
C ARG A 413 16.03 -0.44 16.07
N GLN A 414 16.72 -0.51 14.93
CA GLN A 414 17.50 0.61 14.42
C GLN A 414 16.68 1.49 13.45
N THR A 415 15.57 1.01 12.89
CA THR A 415 14.80 1.77 11.89
C THR A 415 13.68 2.58 12.53
N SER A 416 13.33 3.72 11.92
CA SER A 416 12.21 4.57 12.35
C SER A 416 10.84 3.88 12.19
N HIS A 417 10.75 2.88 11.32
CA HIS A 417 9.55 2.10 11.04
C HIS A 417 9.86 0.60 11.12
N PRO A 418 9.88 0.00 12.32
CA PRO A 418 10.26 -1.40 12.53
C PRO A 418 9.28 -2.41 11.95
N ASP A 419 8.08 -1.96 11.59
CA ASP A 419 7.01 -2.74 10.98
C ASP A 419 7.16 -2.92 9.45
N LEU A 420 8.10 -2.19 8.83
CA LEU A 420 8.42 -2.34 7.41
C LEU A 420 9.54 -3.37 7.19
N ASN A 421 9.51 -4.07 6.05
CA ASN A 421 10.61 -4.94 5.66
C ASN A 421 11.67 -4.14 4.92
N TYR A 422 12.94 -4.42 5.23
CA TYR A 422 14.08 -3.78 4.60
C TYR A 422 15.04 -4.83 4.06
N ALA A 423 15.57 -4.58 2.87
CA ALA A 423 16.64 -5.34 2.25
C ALA A 423 17.89 -4.45 2.17
N GLY A 424 18.98 -4.86 2.84
CA GLY A 424 20.22 -4.10 2.91
C GLY A 424 21.34 -4.62 2.01
N ILE A 425 22.15 -3.73 1.44
CA ILE A 425 23.41 -4.05 0.74
C ILE A 425 24.55 -3.20 1.28
N ASP A 426 25.71 -3.82 1.50
CA ASP A 426 26.94 -3.11 1.89
C ASP A 426 27.73 -2.72 0.63
N VAL A 427 28.00 -1.42 0.45
CA VAL A 427 28.67 -0.87 -0.74
C VAL A 427 29.77 0.11 -0.31
N ALA A 428 30.90 0.09 -1.01
CA ALA A 428 32.04 0.99 -0.80
C ALA A 428 32.56 1.50 -2.16
N ASN A 429 33.34 2.58 -2.15
CA ASN A 429 34.01 3.12 -3.34
C ASN A 429 33.04 3.38 -4.52
N PHE A 430 31.98 4.14 -4.27
CA PHE A 430 30.97 4.47 -5.28
C PHE A 430 30.78 5.99 -5.39
N ARG A 431 30.32 6.47 -6.54
CA ARG A 431 29.75 7.82 -6.71
C ARG A 431 28.23 7.78 -6.78
N SER A 432 27.69 6.73 -7.39
CA SER A 432 26.26 6.47 -7.53
C SER A 432 25.99 4.98 -7.41
N VAL A 433 24.94 4.59 -6.69
CA VAL A 433 24.46 3.22 -6.61
C VAL A 433 22.98 3.20 -6.91
N LYS A 434 22.55 2.36 -7.84
CA LYS A 434 21.15 2.00 -8.03
C LYS A 434 20.91 0.65 -7.35
N VAL A 435 19.91 0.58 -6.48
CA VAL A 435 19.59 -0.57 -5.63
C VAL A 435 18.13 -0.93 -5.82
N LEU A 436 17.86 -2.23 -5.89
CA LEU A 436 16.53 -2.77 -6.05
C LEU A 436 16.38 -4.11 -5.32
N ALA A 437 15.36 -4.25 -4.47
CA ALA A 437 14.93 -5.55 -3.97
C ALA A 437 14.01 -6.25 -4.98
N VAL A 438 14.28 -7.52 -5.21
CA VAL A 438 13.63 -8.37 -6.22
C VAL A 438 13.24 -9.69 -5.58
N ALA A 439 12.01 -10.13 -5.83
CA ALA A 439 11.58 -11.48 -5.50
C ALA A 439 12.03 -12.43 -6.61
N LYS A 440 12.75 -13.47 -6.22
CA LYS A 440 13.32 -14.46 -7.15
C LYS A 440 12.94 -15.85 -6.69
N THR A 441 12.54 -16.70 -7.62
CA THR A 441 12.29 -18.12 -7.33
C THR A 441 13.53 -18.77 -6.78
N ARG A 442 13.38 -19.46 -5.64
CA ARG A 442 14.45 -20.18 -4.96
C ARG A 442 15.08 -21.18 -5.92
N SER A 443 16.41 -21.22 -5.89
CA SER A 443 17.18 -22.08 -6.75
C SER A 443 18.17 -22.91 -5.95
N GLN A 444 18.35 -24.17 -6.33
CA GLN A 444 19.42 -25.01 -5.83
C GLN A 444 20.50 -25.17 -6.89
N GLU A 445 21.74 -24.86 -6.53
CA GLU A 445 22.91 -25.10 -7.37
C GLU A 445 23.54 -26.47 -7.04
N PHE A 446 23.90 -27.20 -8.09
CA PHE A 446 24.63 -28.45 -8.05
C PHE A 446 25.95 -28.28 -8.81
N SER A 447 27.06 -28.68 -8.20
CA SER A 447 28.34 -28.78 -8.91
C SER A 447 28.48 -30.19 -9.47
N VAL A 448 28.49 -30.31 -10.80
CA VAL A 448 28.54 -31.59 -11.50
C VAL A 448 29.88 -31.72 -12.21
N ASP A 449 30.64 -32.75 -11.87
CA ASP A 449 31.87 -33.11 -12.57
C ASP A 449 31.63 -34.29 -13.52
N LYS A 450 32.71 -34.83 -14.08
CA LYS A 450 32.66 -35.98 -15.00
C LYS A 450 32.00 -37.23 -14.41
N SER A 451 31.95 -37.36 -13.08
CA SER A 451 31.35 -38.50 -12.40
C SER A 451 29.82 -38.47 -12.37
N GLY A 452 29.19 -37.35 -12.75
CA GLY A 452 27.74 -37.17 -12.69
C GLY A 452 27.22 -37.02 -11.25
N ILE A 453 25.91 -36.91 -11.09
CA ILE A 453 25.24 -36.80 -9.78
C ILE A 453 23.92 -37.57 -9.74
N SER A 454 23.53 -38.02 -8.54
CA SER A 454 22.17 -38.48 -8.23
C SER A 454 21.79 -37.87 -6.90
N GLN A 455 21.00 -36.80 -6.91
CA GLN A 455 20.69 -36.05 -5.69
C GLN A 455 19.22 -35.66 -5.63
N ALA A 456 18.62 -35.80 -4.45
CA ALA A 456 17.31 -35.24 -4.16
C ALA A 456 17.39 -33.72 -4.05
N SER A 457 16.36 -33.04 -4.54
CA SER A 457 16.22 -31.61 -4.36
C SER A 457 15.96 -31.29 -2.89
N SER A 458 16.65 -30.27 -2.40
CA SER A 458 16.42 -29.66 -1.09
C SER A 458 15.17 -28.78 -1.08
N LEU A 459 14.74 -28.30 -2.25
CA LEU A 459 13.54 -27.49 -2.43
C LEU A 459 12.27 -28.35 -2.38
N ASP A 460 12.32 -29.56 -2.95
CA ASP A 460 11.24 -30.54 -2.89
C ASP A 460 11.81 -31.96 -2.87
N LYS A 461 11.57 -32.70 -1.78
CA LYS A 461 12.09 -34.05 -1.58
C LYS A 461 11.52 -35.08 -2.56
N ASN A 462 10.40 -34.76 -3.22
CA ASN A 462 9.78 -35.59 -4.24
C ASN A 462 10.46 -35.48 -5.60
N ILE A 463 11.41 -34.55 -5.76
CA ILE A 463 12.15 -34.32 -6.99
C ILE A 463 13.58 -34.81 -6.79
N LYS A 464 14.06 -35.71 -7.66
CA LYS A 464 15.46 -36.15 -7.70
C LYS A 464 16.04 -35.92 -9.07
N LEU A 465 17.21 -35.30 -9.11
CA LEU A 465 17.95 -35.04 -10.34
C LEU A 465 19.04 -36.09 -10.50
N PHE A 466 19.05 -36.74 -11.66
CA PHE A 466 20.08 -37.68 -12.06
C PHE A 466 20.79 -37.20 -13.32
N VAL A 467 22.07 -36.88 -13.15
CA VAL A 467 22.97 -36.50 -14.23
C VAL A 467 23.97 -37.65 -14.44
N PRO A 468 23.91 -38.37 -15.57
CA PRO A 468 24.81 -39.48 -15.84
C PRO A 468 26.29 -39.07 -15.87
N ARG A 469 27.17 -40.07 -15.76
CA ARG A 469 28.61 -39.91 -16.02
C ARG A 469 28.85 -39.38 -17.42
N ASP A 470 29.94 -38.64 -17.58
CA ASP A 470 30.36 -38.06 -18.85
C ASP A 470 29.35 -37.09 -19.49
N THR A 471 28.33 -36.63 -18.75
CA THR A 471 27.43 -35.55 -19.21
C THR A 471 28.16 -34.22 -19.38
N PHE A 472 29.13 -33.95 -18.50
CA PHE A 472 30.02 -32.80 -18.56
C PHE A 472 31.48 -33.23 -18.44
N HIS A 473 32.37 -32.64 -19.24
CA HIS A 473 33.81 -32.94 -19.19
C HIS A 473 34.58 -31.98 -18.28
N THR A 474 34.01 -30.82 -17.98
CA THR A 474 34.50 -29.84 -17.01
C THR A 474 33.54 -29.78 -15.83
N PRO A 475 34.00 -29.40 -14.63
CA PRO A 475 33.11 -29.06 -13.52
C PRO A 475 32.15 -27.95 -13.96
N THR A 476 30.86 -28.25 -13.99
CA THR A 476 29.80 -27.38 -14.50
C THR A 476 28.79 -27.15 -13.38
N LYS A 477 28.30 -25.91 -13.22
CA LYS A 477 27.17 -25.65 -12.34
C LYS A 477 25.86 -25.92 -13.05
N LEU A 478 24.98 -26.63 -12.35
CA LEU A 478 23.62 -26.84 -12.76
C LEU A 478 22.71 -26.21 -11.71
N LYS A 479 21.75 -25.41 -12.15
CA LYS A 479 20.81 -24.70 -11.29
C LYS A 479 19.39 -25.21 -11.54
N LEU A 480 18.74 -25.67 -10.48
CA LEU A 480 17.35 -26.11 -10.46
C LEU A 480 16.48 -25.06 -9.76
N GLU A 481 15.47 -24.57 -10.45
CA GLU A 481 14.42 -23.70 -9.91
C GLU A 481 13.09 -24.43 -9.94
N ILE A 482 12.33 -24.38 -8.84
CA ILE A 482 11.05 -25.06 -8.71
C ILE A 482 9.99 -24.01 -8.36
N ARG A 483 9.05 -23.81 -9.28
CA ARG A 483 7.93 -22.89 -9.12
C ARG A 483 6.64 -23.67 -8.94
N GLN A 484 5.96 -23.44 -7.82
CA GLN A 484 4.69 -24.12 -7.55
C GLN A 484 3.56 -23.46 -8.34
N MET A 485 2.73 -24.28 -9.01
CA MET A 485 1.49 -23.77 -9.58
C MET A 485 0.45 -23.62 -8.48
N LYS A 486 -0.17 -22.45 -8.41
CA LYS A 486 -1.18 -22.14 -7.40
C LYS A 486 -2.53 -22.76 -7.80
N ASP A 487 -3.14 -23.52 -6.90
CA ASP A 487 -4.43 -24.21 -7.15
C ASP A 487 -5.54 -23.25 -7.61
N HIS A 488 -5.57 -22.03 -7.08
CA HIS A 488 -6.55 -21.02 -7.46
C HIS A 488 -6.31 -20.46 -8.87
N ILE A 489 -5.06 -20.39 -9.34
CA ILE A 489 -4.73 -20.01 -10.73
C ILE A 489 -5.11 -21.13 -11.69
N LEU A 490 -4.85 -22.39 -11.32
CA LEU A 490 -5.28 -23.55 -12.11
C LEU A 490 -6.81 -23.61 -12.21
N SER A 491 -7.51 -23.38 -11.10
CA SER A 491 -8.98 -23.31 -11.06
C SER A 491 -9.51 -22.20 -11.97
N PHE A 492 -8.87 -21.03 -11.97
CA PHE A 492 -9.22 -19.95 -12.89
C PHE A 492 -8.98 -20.34 -14.35
N ALA A 493 -7.80 -20.88 -14.68
CA ALA A 493 -7.46 -21.28 -16.04
C ALA A 493 -8.44 -22.32 -16.60
N THR A 494 -8.77 -23.35 -15.82
CA THR A 494 -9.74 -24.41 -16.22
C THR A 494 -11.17 -23.89 -16.39
N GLN A 495 -11.55 -22.82 -15.67
CA GLN A 495 -12.88 -22.20 -15.76
C GLN A 495 -13.01 -21.27 -16.98
N TYR A 496 -11.98 -20.50 -17.31
CA TYR A 496 -12.05 -19.40 -18.28
C TYR A 496 -11.38 -19.70 -19.62
N TYR A 497 -10.53 -20.71 -19.70
CA TYR A 497 -9.85 -21.10 -20.93
C TYR A 497 -10.31 -22.46 -21.41
N ASP A 498 -10.98 -22.49 -22.56
CA ASP A 498 -11.54 -23.71 -23.14
C ASP A 498 -10.49 -24.81 -23.32
N HIS A 499 -9.27 -24.44 -23.75
CA HIS A 499 -8.15 -25.37 -23.92
C HIS A 499 -7.59 -25.89 -22.58
N CYS A 500 -7.86 -25.24 -21.44
CA CYS A 500 -7.47 -25.74 -20.12
C CYS A 500 -8.56 -26.59 -19.45
N ARG A 501 -9.78 -26.66 -20.01
CA ARG A 501 -10.96 -27.27 -19.35
C ARG A 501 -10.80 -28.74 -18.96
N ASN A 502 -9.96 -29.48 -19.68
CA ASN A 502 -9.69 -30.90 -19.42
C ASN A 502 -8.49 -31.13 -18.48
N VAL A 503 -7.84 -30.07 -17.99
CA VAL A 503 -6.76 -30.18 -17.01
C VAL A 503 -7.35 -30.42 -15.63
N LEU A 504 -6.82 -31.41 -14.91
CA LEU A 504 -7.24 -31.79 -13.57
C LEU A 504 -6.25 -31.32 -12.50
N SER A 505 -4.95 -31.49 -12.77
CA SER A 505 -3.86 -31.09 -11.88
C SER A 505 -2.60 -30.83 -12.68
N THR A 506 -1.64 -30.14 -12.07
CA THR A 506 -0.32 -29.89 -12.67
C THR A 506 0.76 -30.06 -11.60
N SER A 507 1.95 -30.46 -11.99
CA SER A 507 3.11 -30.35 -11.09
C SER A 507 3.58 -28.90 -10.97
N SER A 508 4.56 -28.69 -10.10
CA SER A 508 5.44 -27.52 -10.16
C SER A 508 6.13 -27.42 -11.51
N VAL A 509 6.39 -26.20 -11.95
CA VAL A 509 7.23 -25.89 -13.11
C VAL A 509 8.68 -25.94 -12.68
N MET A 510 9.47 -26.80 -13.33
CA MET A 510 10.86 -27.03 -12.97
C MET A 510 11.76 -26.48 -14.08
N ALA A 511 12.63 -25.54 -13.76
CA ALA A 511 13.62 -25.02 -14.70
C ALA A 511 15.01 -25.53 -14.30
N ILE A 512 15.69 -26.16 -15.26
CA ILE A 512 17.06 -26.65 -15.11
C ILE A 512 17.93 -25.87 -16.08
N THR A 513 18.95 -25.20 -15.57
CA THR A 513 19.92 -24.44 -16.36
C THR A 513 21.34 -24.92 -16.07
N CYS A 514 22.14 -25.04 -17.10
CA CYS A 514 23.50 -25.56 -17.05
C CYS A 514 24.45 -24.53 -17.66
N ASP A 515 25.64 -24.35 -17.06
CA ASP A 515 26.67 -23.47 -17.62
C ASP A 515 27.30 -24.00 -18.92
N ALA A 516 27.04 -25.28 -19.24
CA ALA A 516 27.53 -25.94 -20.45
C ALA A 516 26.44 -26.82 -21.09
N LEU A 517 26.63 -27.15 -22.37
CA LEU A 517 25.77 -28.11 -23.07
C LEU A 517 25.95 -29.52 -22.51
N THR A 518 24.85 -30.24 -22.38
CA THR A 518 24.85 -31.65 -21.94
C THR A 518 25.35 -32.58 -23.04
N GLU A 519 26.29 -33.49 -22.75
CA GLU A 519 26.71 -34.52 -23.71
C GLU A 519 25.81 -35.76 -23.66
N GLN A 520 25.25 -36.05 -22.47
CA GLN A 520 24.33 -37.16 -22.22
C GLN A 520 22.95 -36.64 -21.78
N PRO A 521 21.87 -37.42 -21.97
CA PRO A 521 20.55 -37.09 -21.44
C PRO A 521 20.56 -36.95 -19.92
N ILE A 522 19.75 -36.04 -19.38
CA ILE A 522 19.53 -35.90 -17.93
C ILE A 522 18.22 -36.60 -17.57
N GLU A 523 18.18 -37.31 -16.45
CA GLU A 523 16.94 -37.89 -15.92
C GLU A 523 16.41 -37.07 -14.74
N LEU A 524 15.11 -36.85 -14.73
CA LEU A 524 14.40 -36.20 -13.63
C LEU A 524 13.37 -37.17 -13.04
N ASP A 525 13.64 -37.62 -11.82
CA ASP A 525 12.77 -38.53 -11.09
C ASP A 525 11.77 -37.74 -10.23
N LEU A 526 10.48 -38.00 -10.44
CA LEU A 526 9.35 -37.41 -9.72
C LEU A 526 8.61 -38.49 -8.92
N THR A 527 8.44 -38.27 -7.63
CA THR A 527 7.62 -39.11 -6.75
C THR A 527 6.29 -38.42 -6.45
N ARG A 528 5.20 -38.96 -7.00
CA ARG A 528 3.84 -38.42 -6.79
C ARG A 528 3.31 -38.78 -5.41
N SER A 529 2.56 -37.87 -4.80
CA SER A 529 1.77 -38.18 -3.61
C SER A 529 0.63 -39.14 -3.96
N ALA A 530 0.40 -40.17 -3.15
CA ALA A 530 -0.71 -41.11 -3.37
C ALA A 530 -2.06 -40.38 -3.42
N PRO A 531 -2.98 -40.73 -4.34
CA PRO A 531 -4.27 -40.05 -4.45
C PRO A 531 -5.06 -40.17 -3.15
N LYS A 532 -5.49 -39.01 -2.61
CA LYS A 532 -6.17 -38.92 -1.30
C LYS A 532 -7.58 -39.51 -1.30
N ASP A 533 -8.18 -39.80 -2.46
CA ASP A 533 -9.54 -40.31 -2.54
C ASP A 533 -9.67 -41.55 -3.45
N LYS A 534 -10.22 -42.64 -2.89
CA LYS A 534 -10.47 -43.90 -3.62
C LYS A 534 -11.85 -43.92 -4.30
N ARG A 535 -12.64 -42.85 -4.19
CA ARG A 535 -14.05 -42.81 -4.62
C ARG A 535 -14.32 -42.18 -5.99
N THR A 536 -13.34 -41.54 -6.63
CA THR A 536 -13.50 -41.01 -8.00
C THR A 536 -13.14 -42.08 -9.03
N THR A 537 -14.15 -42.56 -9.75
CA THR A 537 -14.08 -43.69 -10.70
C THR A 537 -13.47 -43.36 -12.07
N GLU A 538 -12.91 -42.17 -12.30
CA GLU A 538 -12.28 -41.82 -13.58
C GLU A 538 -10.90 -41.20 -13.35
N LYS A 539 -9.83 -41.98 -13.60
CA LYS A 539 -8.43 -41.54 -13.45
C LYS A 539 -7.99 -40.70 -14.66
N GLY A 540 -7.43 -39.52 -14.42
CA GLY A 540 -6.77 -38.72 -15.45
C GLY A 540 -5.50 -39.38 -16.00
N ARG A 541 -5.02 -38.92 -17.15
CA ARG A 541 -3.71 -39.32 -17.71
C ARG A 541 -2.70 -38.24 -17.40
N TYR A 542 -1.53 -38.64 -16.92
CA TYR A 542 -0.38 -37.76 -16.75
C TYR A 542 0.41 -37.68 -18.05
N ILE A 543 0.74 -36.47 -18.47
CA ILE A 543 1.59 -36.20 -19.63
C ILE A 543 2.75 -35.34 -19.14
N HIS A 544 3.97 -35.79 -19.46
CA HIS A 544 5.20 -35.10 -19.12
C HIS A 544 5.64 -34.24 -20.29
N LEU A 545 5.95 -32.98 -20.01
CA LEU A 545 6.33 -32.00 -21.00
C LEU A 545 7.70 -31.42 -20.67
N TYR A 546 8.47 -31.15 -21.71
CA TYR A 546 9.68 -30.36 -21.61
C TYR A 546 9.75 -29.32 -22.72
N LYS A 547 10.49 -28.25 -22.48
CA LYS A 547 10.82 -27.21 -23.45
C LYS A 547 12.25 -26.75 -23.22
N CYS A 548 13.00 -26.57 -24.31
CA CYS A 548 14.34 -25.99 -24.26
C CYS A 548 14.28 -24.50 -24.61
N ARG A 549 15.36 -23.75 -24.31
CA ARG A 549 15.47 -22.32 -24.63
C ARG A 549 15.14 -22.08 -26.11
N GLY A 550 14.14 -21.23 -26.38
CA GLY A 550 13.70 -20.86 -27.72
C GLY A 550 12.87 -21.92 -28.48
N GLU A 551 12.53 -23.05 -27.86
CA GLU A 551 11.73 -24.11 -28.49
C GLU A 551 10.27 -24.10 -28.02
N ASN A 552 9.39 -24.88 -28.67
CA ASN A 552 8.03 -25.14 -28.20
C ASN A 552 7.98 -26.35 -27.25
N TRP A 553 6.87 -26.51 -26.54
CA TRP A 553 6.64 -27.69 -25.69
C TRP A 553 6.69 -28.98 -26.49
N LYS A 554 7.37 -29.98 -25.92
CA LYS A 554 7.51 -31.34 -26.43
C LYS A 554 7.11 -32.32 -25.34
N ILE A 555 6.55 -33.45 -25.73
CA ILE A 555 6.24 -34.53 -24.81
C ILE A 555 7.55 -35.24 -24.46
N ALA A 556 7.83 -35.38 -23.17
CA ALA A 556 8.99 -36.09 -22.68
C ALA A 556 8.76 -37.59 -22.72
N GLU A 557 9.80 -38.36 -23.01
CA GLU A 557 9.80 -39.79 -22.75
C GLU A 557 9.89 -40.01 -21.24
N SER A 558 9.03 -40.88 -20.70
CA SER A 558 8.96 -41.13 -19.26
C SER A 558 8.79 -42.61 -18.95
N GLU A 559 9.49 -43.08 -17.92
CA GLU A 559 9.47 -44.46 -17.46
C GLU A 559 9.02 -44.55 -16.00
N ILE A 560 8.20 -45.56 -15.66
CA ILE A 560 7.75 -45.78 -14.28
C ILE A 560 8.81 -46.59 -13.53
N LYS A 561 9.40 -46.01 -12.48
CA LYS A 561 10.44 -46.64 -11.66
C LYS A 561 9.83 -47.32 -10.44
N GLY A 562 9.46 -48.60 -10.58
CA GLY A 562 8.97 -49.41 -9.47
C GLY A 562 7.51 -49.15 -9.14
N SER A 563 7.20 -48.09 -8.39
CA SER A 563 5.81 -47.75 -8.03
C SER A 563 5.14 -46.91 -9.12
N PRO A 564 3.81 -47.00 -9.35
CA PRO A 564 3.09 -46.18 -10.34
C PRO A 564 3.17 -44.66 -10.10
N THR A 565 3.63 -44.25 -8.92
CA THR A 565 3.81 -42.87 -8.50
C THR A 565 5.23 -42.35 -8.76
N ASP A 566 6.19 -43.22 -9.01
CA ASP A 566 7.58 -42.84 -9.28
C ASP A 566 7.84 -42.85 -10.79
N VAL A 567 8.10 -41.67 -11.37
CA VAL A 567 8.31 -41.51 -12.80
C VAL A 567 9.65 -40.84 -13.07
N SER A 568 10.43 -41.44 -13.97
CA SER A 568 11.67 -40.87 -14.51
C SER A 568 11.37 -40.20 -15.85
N ILE A 569 11.74 -38.94 -15.99
CA ILE A 569 11.57 -38.16 -17.22
C ILE A 569 12.94 -38.00 -17.88
N ASN A 570 13.05 -38.39 -19.16
CA ASN A 570 14.28 -38.28 -19.93
C ASN A 570 14.34 -36.93 -20.67
N LEU A 571 15.37 -36.13 -20.38
CA LEU A 571 15.63 -34.85 -21.03
C LEU A 571 16.75 -35.00 -22.07
N PRO A 572 16.57 -34.48 -23.30
CA PRO A 572 17.49 -34.74 -24.40
C PRO A 572 18.88 -34.12 -24.17
N SER A 573 19.92 -34.72 -24.75
CA SER A 573 21.28 -34.17 -24.73
C SER A 573 21.44 -32.96 -25.67
N ARG A 574 22.61 -32.32 -25.60
CA ARG A 574 23.05 -31.13 -26.34
C ARG A 574 22.19 -29.90 -26.08
N LYS A 575 21.77 -29.72 -24.83
CA LYS A 575 21.02 -28.56 -24.36
C LYS A 575 21.64 -28.01 -23.09
N ASP A 576 21.43 -26.73 -22.84
CA ASP A 576 21.92 -25.97 -21.68
C ASP A 576 20.77 -25.53 -20.75
N ALA A 577 19.52 -25.64 -21.20
CA ALA A 577 18.36 -25.23 -20.43
C ALA A 577 17.13 -26.08 -20.77
N TYR A 578 16.40 -26.47 -19.72
CA TYR A 578 15.17 -27.24 -19.79
C TYR A 578 14.12 -26.62 -18.86
N ILE A 579 12.87 -26.60 -19.32
CA ILE A 579 11.70 -26.33 -18.51
C ILE A 579 10.86 -27.60 -18.57
N VAL A 580 10.46 -28.13 -17.43
CA VAL A 580 9.72 -29.38 -17.29
C VAL A 580 8.43 -29.13 -16.53
N MET A 581 7.33 -29.71 -17.00
CA MET A 581 6.02 -29.63 -16.38
C MET A 581 5.27 -30.95 -16.59
N GLU A 582 4.58 -31.43 -15.56
CA GLU A 582 3.63 -32.54 -15.66
C GLU A 582 2.21 -31.98 -15.61
N ILE A 583 1.35 -32.47 -16.52
CA ILE A 583 -0.07 -32.10 -16.54
C ILE A 583 -0.90 -33.38 -16.46
N GLU A 584 -1.80 -33.44 -15.49
CA GLU A 584 -2.84 -34.46 -15.42
C GLU A 584 -4.10 -33.93 -16.11
N GLY A 585 -4.67 -34.70 -17.03
CA GLY A 585 -5.93 -34.30 -17.65
C GLY A 585 -6.69 -35.41 -18.33
N ARG A 586 -7.86 -35.06 -18.84
CA ARG A 586 -8.77 -35.93 -19.59
C ARG A 586 -8.52 -35.76 -21.08
N TRP A 587 -7.40 -36.31 -21.53
CA TRP A 587 -6.96 -36.20 -22.92
C TRP A 587 -6.88 -37.59 -23.57
N GLY A 588 -7.27 -37.67 -24.84
CA GLY A 588 -7.07 -38.87 -25.65
C GLY A 588 -5.60 -39.03 -26.00
N SER A 589 -5.19 -38.41 -27.11
CA SER A 589 -3.79 -38.17 -27.46
C SER A 589 -3.46 -36.69 -27.28
N PRO A 590 -2.23 -36.34 -26.86
CA PRO A 590 -1.78 -34.95 -26.86
C PRO A 590 -1.97 -34.34 -28.26
N ASN A 591 -2.71 -33.24 -28.35
CA ASN A 591 -3.01 -32.52 -29.58
C ASN A 591 -2.50 -31.08 -29.46
N GLU A 592 -2.72 -30.27 -30.51
CA GLU A 592 -2.33 -28.85 -30.50
C GLU A 592 -3.02 -28.06 -29.36
N GLU A 593 -4.26 -28.41 -28.99
CA GLU A 593 -4.97 -27.79 -27.87
C GLU A 593 -4.31 -28.07 -26.52
N PHE A 594 -3.79 -29.28 -26.31
CA PHE A 594 -3.04 -29.63 -25.10
C PHE A 594 -1.75 -28.82 -24.97
N LEU A 595 -1.01 -28.61 -26.07
CA LEU A 595 0.19 -27.77 -26.05
C LEU A 595 -0.16 -26.30 -25.77
N LYS A 596 -1.29 -25.80 -26.30
CA LYS A 596 -1.82 -24.47 -25.93
C LYS A 596 -2.15 -24.38 -24.44
N ALA A 597 -2.68 -25.46 -23.84
CA ALA A 597 -2.92 -25.53 -22.40
C ALA A 597 -1.62 -25.46 -21.59
N ALA A 598 -0.57 -26.16 -22.03
CA ALA A 598 0.74 -26.09 -21.40
C ALA A 598 1.35 -24.69 -21.47
N ASP A 599 1.27 -24.02 -22.62
CA ASP A 599 1.73 -22.64 -22.77
C ASP A 599 0.95 -21.68 -21.87
N GLU A 600 -0.38 -21.80 -21.81
CA GLU A 600 -1.23 -20.98 -20.95
C GLU A 600 -0.92 -21.17 -19.47
N LEU A 601 -0.77 -22.42 -19.02
CA LEU A 601 -0.44 -22.76 -17.64
C LEU A 601 0.97 -22.30 -17.25
N TYR A 602 1.94 -22.44 -18.15
CA TYR A 602 3.29 -21.93 -17.94
C TYR A 602 3.31 -20.40 -17.85
N PHE A 603 2.63 -19.72 -18.78
CA PHE A 603 2.49 -18.27 -18.80
C PHE A 603 1.85 -17.77 -17.50
N HIS A 604 0.79 -18.44 -17.04
CA HIS A 604 0.08 -18.09 -15.82
C HIS A 604 0.73 -18.60 -14.53
N SER A 605 1.86 -19.32 -14.59
CA SER A 605 2.54 -19.81 -13.38
C SER A 605 2.97 -18.69 -12.43
N ASN A 606 3.21 -17.48 -12.96
CA ASN A 606 3.55 -16.26 -12.20
C ASN A 606 2.36 -15.31 -12.00
N ALA A 607 1.14 -15.76 -12.31
CA ALA A 607 -0.01 -14.89 -12.28
C ALA A 607 -0.61 -14.75 -10.88
N SER A 608 -1.27 -13.63 -10.65
CA SER A 608 -2.03 -13.32 -9.45
C SER A 608 -3.50 -13.10 -9.78
N ILE A 609 -4.38 -13.55 -8.90
CA ILE A 609 -5.79 -13.15 -8.96
C ILE A 609 -5.90 -11.73 -8.39
N VAL A 610 -6.45 -10.83 -9.18
CA VAL A 610 -6.55 -9.40 -8.87
C VAL A 610 -7.98 -8.90 -8.98
N ARG A 611 -8.21 -7.72 -8.39
CA ARG A 611 -9.42 -6.91 -8.57
C ARG A 611 -9.03 -5.47 -8.81
N VAL A 612 -9.84 -4.76 -9.59
CA VAL A 612 -9.78 -3.29 -9.70
C VAL A 612 -10.65 -2.69 -8.60
N VAL A 613 -10.04 -1.86 -7.77
CA VAL A 613 -10.69 -1.01 -6.78
C VAL A 613 -10.76 0.40 -7.36
N ALA A 614 -11.96 0.95 -7.42
CA ALA A 614 -12.21 2.30 -7.89
C ALA A 614 -13.01 3.04 -6.81
N LYS A 615 -12.37 3.98 -6.10
CA LYS A 615 -13.00 4.71 -4.99
C LYS A 615 -12.86 6.22 -5.16
N GLN A 616 -13.93 6.96 -4.93
CA GLN A 616 -14.01 8.40 -5.00
C GLN A 616 -13.83 9.01 -3.61
N ARG A 617 -13.18 10.17 -3.55
CA ARG A 617 -13.03 10.93 -2.31
C ARG A 617 -14.40 11.42 -1.83
N ALA A 618 -14.69 11.28 -0.55
CA ALA A 618 -15.99 11.59 0.04
C ALA A 618 -16.28 13.10 0.06
N ASP A 619 -15.24 13.92 0.26
CA ASP A 619 -15.30 15.39 0.25
C ASP A 619 -15.33 15.96 -1.19
N ASN A 620 -14.68 15.28 -2.14
CA ASN A 620 -14.65 15.66 -3.54
C ASN A 620 -14.75 14.44 -4.48
N PRO A 621 -15.97 14.05 -4.88
CA PRO A 621 -16.18 12.88 -5.73
C PRO A 621 -15.59 12.99 -7.15
N HIS A 622 -15.11 14.17 -7.56
CA HIS A 622 -14.36 14.31 -8.81
C HIS A 622 -12.98 13.64 -8.76
N ILE A 623 -12.44 13.36 -7.58
CA ILE A 623 -11.16 12.69 -7.43
C ILE A 623 -11.41 11.20 -7.23
N LEU A 624 -10.89 10.40 -8.15
CA LEU A 624 -11.00 8.94 -8.16
C LEU A 624 -9.61 8.33 -7.99
N ILE A 625 -9.49 7.36 -7.11
CA ILE A 625 -8.33 6.47 -7.04
C ILE A 625 -8.68 5.16 -7.74
N LEU A 626 -7.86 4.80 -8.72
CA LEU A 626 -7.84 3.50 -9.37
C LEU A 626 -6.70 2.69 -8.76
N HIS A 627 -6.99 1.48 -8.29
CA HIS A 627 -5.97 0.61 -7.70
C HIS A 627 -6.24 -0.84 -8.10
N CYS A 628 -5.30 -1.48 -8.81
CA CYS A 628 -5.35 -2.90 -9.10
C CYS A 628 -4.61 -3.67 -8.01
N VAL A 629 -5.33 -4.48 -7.23
CA VAL A 629 -4.81 -5.15 -6.04
C VAL A 629 -5.03 -6.65 -6.11
N ARG A 630 -4.14 -7.41 -5.49
CA ARG A 630 -4.33 -8.87 -5.32
C ARG A 630 -5.54 -9.15 -4.44
N ARG A 631 -6.22 -10.27 -4.70
CA ARG A 631 -7.43 -10.71 -4.00
C ARG A 631 -7.26 -10.67 -2.47
N GLU A 632 -6.12 -11.11 -1.97
CA GLU A 632 -5.82 -11.23 -0.54
C GLU A 632 -5.65 -9.86 0.14
N GLN A 633 -5.32 -8.81 -0.64
CA GLN A 633 -5.05 -7.47 -0.14
C GLN A 633 -6.26 -6.52 -0.26
N VAL A 634 -7.34 -6.94 -0.93
CA VAL A 634 -8.52 -6.09 -1.20
C VAL A 634 -9.08 -5.49 0.09
N SER A 635 -9.32 -6.29 1.13
CA SER A 635 -9.92 -5.83 2.39
C SER A 635 -9.04 -4.82 3.13
N LEU A 636 -7.74 -5.08 3.18
CA LEU A 636 -6.76 -4.19 3.79
C LEU A 636 -6.74 -2.84 3.05
N ARG A 637 -6.68 -2.87 1.71
CA ARG A 637 -6.62 -1.66 0.88
C ARG A 637 -7.90 -0.86 0.91
N LEU A 638 -9.06 -1.50 0.95
CA LEU A 638 -10.34 -0.79 1.13
C LEU A 638 -10.39 -0.05 2.48
N SER A 639 -9.97 -0.70 3.57
CA SER A 639 -9.92 -0.08 4.90
C SER A 639 -8.96 1.12 4.95
N GLU A 640 -7.83 1.00 4.25
CA GLU A 640 -6.86 2.09 4.12
C GLU A 640 -7.42 3.26 3.31
N LEU A 641 -8.05 2.99 2.16
CA LEU A 641 -8.70 4.01 1.33
C LEU A 641 -9.82 4.73 2.08
N GLU A 642 -10.61 4.01 2.88
CA GLU A 642 -11.65 4.62 3.72
C GLU A 642 -11.05 5.59 4.75
N ARG A 643 -9.95 5.23 5.40
CA ARG A 643 -9.22 6.13 6.32
C ARG A 643 -8.69 7.39 5.62
N LEU A 644 -8.38 7.28 4.33
CA LEU A 644 -7.95 8.40 3.47
C LEU A 644 -9.11 9.25 2.94
N GLY A 645 -10.36 8.90 3.28
CA GLY A 645 -11.55 9.59 2.79
C GLY A 645 -12.04 9.10 1.42
N TYR A 646 -11.48 8.03 0.85
CA TYR A 646 -11.98 7.38 -0.36
C TYR A 646 -13.00 6.30 -0.01
N SER A 647 -14.17 6.71 0.48
CA SER A 647 -15.25 5.80 0.90
C SER A 647 -16.42 5.72 -0.09
N VAL A 648 -16.43 6.54 -1.13
CA VAL A 648 -17.52 6.62 -2.13
C VAL A 648 -17.13 5.88 -3.41
N GLY A 649 -18.09 5.54 -4.25
CA GLY A 649 -17.87 4.91 -5.57
C GLY A 649 -18.28 3.44 -5.63
N PRO A 650 -18.04 2.76 -6.77
CA PRO A 650 -18.52 1.41 -7.01
C PRO A 650 -17.90 0.35 -6.10
N ASP A 651 -18.53 -0.83 -6.11
CA ASP A 651 -17.92 -2.06 -5.60
C ASP A 651 -16.71 -2.47 -6.44
N THR A 652 -15.85 -3.31 -5.86
CA THR A 652 -14.67 -3.82 -6.56
C THR A 652 -15.05 -4.66 -7.76
N SER A 653 -14.18 -4.71 -8.77
CA SER A 653 -14.41 -5.55 -9.95
C SER A 653 -14.53 -7.03 -9.61
N LYS A 654 -15.07 -7.80 -10.56
CA LYS A 654 -14.90 -9.25 -10.56
C LYS A 654 -13.41 -9.62 -10.60
N GLU A 655 -13.11 -10.80 -10.11
CA GLU A 655 -11.75 -11.36 -10.16
C GLU A 655 -11.33 -11.65 -11.59
N PHE A 656 -10.08 -11.34 -11.89
CA PHE A 656 -9.40 -11.73 -13.11
C PHE A 656 -7.93 -11.96 -12.78
N VAL A 657 -7.17 -12.43 -13.77
CA VAL A 657 -5.77 -12.81 -13.58
C VAL A 657 -4.87 -11.84 -14.34
N LEU A 658 -3.82 -11.38 -13.67
CA LEU A 658 -2.71 -10.64 -14.26
C LEU A 658 -1.41 -11.36 -13.96
N VAL A 659 -0.53 -11.42 -14.96
CA VAL A 659 0.88 -11.77 -14.79
C VAL A 659 1.64 -10.51 -14.38
N ASP A 660 2.68 -10.68 -13.58
CA ASP A 660 3.59 -9.59 -13.18
C ASP A 660 4.12 -8.82 -14.39
N GLY A 661 4.11 -7.49 -14.31
CA GLY A 661 4.48 -6.58 -15.39
C GLY A 661 3.37 -6.28 -16.40
N GLN A 662 2.23 -7.00 -16.38
CA GLN A 662 1.11 -6.66 -17.26
C GLN A 662 0.43 -5.37 -16.81
N ALA A 663 -0.09 -4.61 -17.78
CA ALA A 663 -0.86 -3.41 -17.51
C ALA A 663 -2.36 -3.60 -17.77
N ILE A 664 -3.17 -2.80 -17.09
CA ILE A 664 -4.55 -2.55 -17.47
C ILE A 664 -4.67 -1.13 -18.02
N ILE A 665 -5.43 -0.96 -19.09
CA ILE A 665 -5.84 0.36 -19.60
C ILE A 665 -7.26 0.61 -19.10
N VAL A 666 -7.45 1.74 -18.44
CA VAL A 666 -8.75 2.18 -17.91
C VAL A 666 -9.25 3.36 -18.75
N ARG A 667 -10.49 3.26 -19.23
CA ARG A 667 -11.19 4.31 -19.99
C ARG A 667 -12.54 4.61 -19.39
N CYS A 668 -12.97 5.86 -19.47
CA CYS A 668 -14.33 6.24 -19.14
C CYS A 668 -15.24 6.15 -20.38
N SER A 669 -16.51 5.79 -20.16
CA SER A 669 -17.58 5.91 -21.16
C SER A 669 -18.84 6.53 -20.55
N GLY A 670 -19.73 7.01 -21.42
CA GLY A 670 -20.96 7.69 -21.04
C GLY A 670 -20.78 9.20 -20.93
N ASN A 671 -21.33 9.81 -19.88
CA ASN A 671 -21.26 11.26 -19.67
C ASN A 671 -20.15 11.68 -18.68
N ILE A 672 -19.21 10.79 -18.39
CA ILE A 672 -18.08 11.02 -17.51
C ILE A 672 -16.80 10.77 -18.33
N THR A 673 -15.78 11.59 -18.12
CA THR A 673 -14.44 11.45 -18.69
C THR A 673 -13.37 11.66 -17.63
N MET A 674 -12.14 11.24 -17.93
CA MET A 674 -10.95 11.41 -17.10
C MET A 674 -10.07 12.52 -17.67
N THR A 675 -9.31 13.18 -16.80
CA THR A 675 -8.32 14.23 -17.14
C THR A 675 -7.04 14.00 -16.32
N PRO A 676 -5.84 14.27 -16.85
CA PRO A 676 -5.54 14.96 -18.13
C PRO A 676 -5.65 14.10 -19.39
N GLU A 677 -5.61 12.78 -19.25
CA GLU A 677 -5.67 11.82 -20.37
C GLU A 677 -7.05 11.12 -20.40
N SER A 678 -7.52 10.77 -21.60
CA SER A 678 -8.79 10.05 -21.80
C SER A 678 -8.69 8.57 -21.42
N GLU A 679 -7.47 8.07 -21.24
CA GLU A 679 -7.14 6.70 -20.90
C GLU A 679 -6.02 6.74 -19.86
N VAL A 680 -6.01 5.79 -18.92
CA VAL A 680 -4.96 5.66 -17.91
C VAL A 680 -4.45 4.24 -17.89
N GLN A 681 -3.15 4.08 -18.01
CA GLN A 681 -2.48 2.78 -17.92
C GLN A 681 -1.97 2.56 -16.50
N VAL A 682 -2.26 1.40 -15.94
CA VAL A 682 -1.80 0.98 -14.62
C VAL A 682 -1.05 -0.34 -14.76
N ILE A 683 0.23 -0.35 -14.42
CA ILE A 683 1.10 -1.54 -14.49
C ILE A 683 1.01 -2.31 -13.18
N PHE A 684 0.73 -3.60 -13.27
CA PHE A 684 0.61 -4.49 -12.12
C PHE A 684 1.91 -5.23 -11.84
N HIS A 685 2.38 -5.10 -10.60
CA HIS A 685 3.51 -5.85 -10.07
C HIS A 685 3.06 -6.57 -8.78
N ALA A 686 3.27 -7.89 -8.69
CA ALA A 686 2.69 -8.76 -7.66
C ALA A 686 3.17 -8.45 -6.24
N TYR A 687 4.40 -7.92 -6.12
CA TYR A 687 4.99 -7.51 -4.84
C TYR A 687 5.28 -5.99 -4.80
N MET A 688 4.50 -5.18 -5.52
CA MET A 688 4.53 -3.72 -5.39
C MET A 688 3.12 -3.17 -5.26
N ASP A 689 2.98 -2.05 -4.56
CA ASP A 689 1.74 -1.28 -4.48
C ASP A 689 1.66 -0.19 -5.57
N SER A 690 2.39 -0.38 -6.68
CA SER A 690 2.57 0.62 -7.74
C SER A 690 1.40 0.67 -8.72
N ALA A 691 0.48 -0.30 -8.67
CA ALA A 691 -0.65 -0.41 -9.59
C ALA A 691 -1.80 0.53 -9.21
N LYS A 692 -1.47 1.79 -8.93
CA LYS A 692 -2.37 2.83 -8.42
C LYS A 692 -2.24 4.10 -9.26
N SER A 693 -3.37 4.75 -9.53
CA SER A 693 -3.40 6.04 -10.22
C SER A 693 -4.55 6.89 -9.70
N GLU A 694 -4.27 8.15 -9.39
CA GLU A 694 -5.29 9.15 -9.08
C GLU A 694 -5.67 9.90 -10.35
N VAL A 695 -6.98 10.04 -10.58
CA VAL A 695 -7.54 10.62 -11.80
C VAL A 695 -8.66 11.59 -11.47
N ILE A 696 -8.76 12.66 -12.26
CA ILE A 696 -9.83 13.66 -12.09
C ILE A 696 -10.95 13.36 -13.07
N LEU A 697 -12.13 13.08 -12.53
CA LEU A 697 -13.36 12.83 -13.26
C LEU A 697 -14.11 14.13 -13.54
N GLN A 698 -14.61 14.25 -14.77
CA GLN A 698 -15.40 15.39 -15.22
C GLN A 698 -16.62 14.93 -16.02
N ALA A 699 -17.69 15.72 -15.97
CA ALA A 699 -18.84 15.49 -16.84
C ALA A 699 -18.50 15.94 -18.26
N VAL A 700 -18.74 15.08 -19.25
CA VAL A 700 -18.50 15.40 -20.67
C VAL A 700 -19.48 16.48 -21.15
N ASP A 701 -20.75 16.34 -20.76
CA ASP A 701 -21.80 17.30 -21.08
C ASP A 701 -22.68 17.52 -19.84
N GLU A 702 -22.54 18.69 -19.22
CA GLU A 702 -23.29 19.04 -18.02
C GLU A 702 -24.82 19.10 -18.23
N TYR A 703 -25.28 19.14 -19.49
CA TYR A 703 -26.69 19.25 -19.85
C TYR A 703 -27.36 17.93 -20.20
N LYS A 704 -26.60 16.82 -20.31
CA LYS A 704 -27.15 15.47 -20.52
C LYS A 704 -27.61 14.84 -19.21
N GLN A 705 -28.37 13.74 -19.32
CA GLN A 705 -28.85 12.93 -18.19
C GLN A 705 -29.67 13.72 -17.16
N LYS A 706 -30.46 14.72 -17.57
CA LYS A 706 -31.19 15.64 -16.65
C LYS A 706 -32.13 14.90 -15.69
N GLU A 707 -32.69 13.79 -16.14
CA GLU A 707 -33.56 12.89 -15.40
C GLU A 707 -32.87 12.15 -14.24
N PHE A 708 -31.54 12.01 -14.28
CA PHE A 708 -30.75 11.40 -13.21
C PHE A 708 -30.33 12.44 -12.18
N LYS A 709 -30.27 12.04 -10.90
CA LYS A 709 -29.78 12.90 -9.80
C LYS A 709 -28.29 13.23 -9.94
N GLU A 710 -27.54 12.33 -10.57
CA GLU A 710 -26.10 12.36 -10.73
C GLU A 710 -25.76 12.14 -12.21
N TYR A 711 -24.57 12.56 -12.64
CA TYR A 711 -24.04 12.08 -13.92
C TYR A 711 -23.63 10.63 -13.77
N VAL A 712 -23.92 9.80 -14.77
CA VAL A 712 -23.64 8.36 -14.76
C VAL A 712 -22.70 8.03 -15.91
N GLY A 713 -21.68 7.25 -15.63
CA GLY A 713 -20.71 6.74 -16.59
C GLY A 713 -20.25 5.34 -16.19
N HIS A 714 -19.31 4.81 -16.96
CA HIS A 714 -18.68 3.52 -16.67
C HIS A 714 -17.17 3.63 -16.82
N LEU A 715 -16.45 2.99 -15.91
CA LEU A 715 -15.02 2.73 -16.02
C LEU A 715 -14.84 1.36 -16.66
N HIS A 716 -14.32 1.34 -17.89
CA HIS A 716 -13.93 0.14 -18.59
C HIS A 716 -12.45 -0.11 -18.34
N PHE A 717 -12.09 -1.34 -18.01
CA PHE A 717 -10.70 -1.73 -17.91
C PHE A 717 -10.41 -2.94 -18.80
N GLU A 718 -9.25 -2.91 -19.43
CA GLU A 718 -8.81 -3.88 -20.44
C GLU A 718 -7.39 -4.31 -20.15
N VAL A 719 -7.13 -5.62 -20.14
CA VAL A 719 -5.78 -6.15 -19.94
C VAL A 719 -4.97 -6.01 -21.23
N VAL A 720 -3.78 -5.42 -21.11
CA VAL A 720 -2.80 -5.30 -22.19
C VAL A 720 -2.03 -6.62 -22.30
N LYS A 721 -2.10 -7.29 -23.47
CA LYS A 721 -1.20 -8.40 -23.80
C LYS A 721 0.01 -7.86 -24.56
N ASP A 722 1.19 -8.29 -24.12
CA ASP A 722 2.56 -8.10 -24.64
C ASP A 722 2.72 -7.24 -25.93
N SER A 723 3.52 -6.17 -25.84
CA SER A 723 3.77 -5.16 -26.88
C SER A 723 4.67 -5.63 -28.03
N ARG A 724 5.19 -6.87 -27.97
CA ARG A 724 6.22 -7.38 -28.91
C ARG A 724 5.72 -7.70 -30.31
N GLU A 725 4.41 -7.83 -30.54
CA GLU A 725 3.83 -8.18 -31.86
C GLU A 725 2.66 -7.29 -32.29
N GLY A 726 2.75 -5.98 -32.04
CA GLY A 726 2.05 -4.97 -32.84
C GLY A 726 0.58 -5.24 -33.21
N ALA A 727 -0.27 -5.63 -32.25
CA ALA A 727 -1.72 -5.39 -32.20
C ALA A 727 -2.31 -6.13 -30.98
N ILE A 728 -2.94 -5.39 -30.08
CA ILE A 728 -3.44 -5.87 -28.78
C ILE A 728 -4.97 -5.93 -28.83
N TYR A 729 -5.57 -7.11 -28.66
CA TYR A 729 -7.00 -7.23 -28.37
C TYR A 729 -7.30 -8.30 -27.30
N ILE A 730 -7.55 -7.78 -26.09
CA ILE A 730 -8.45 -8.19 -24.99
C ILE A 730 -9.02 -9.62 -25.03
N LYS A 731 -8.73 -10.41 -23.97
CA LYS A 731 -9.56 -11.56 -23.57
C LYS A 731 -10.38 -11.30 -22.29
N THR A 732 -9.98 -10.31 -21.48
CA THR A 732 -10.66 -9.97 -20.23
C THR A 732 -10.85 -8.47 -20.14
N SER A 733 -12.12 -8.04 -20.17
CA SER A 733 -12.55 -6.67 -19.92
C SER A 733 -13.60 -6.66 -18.82
N GLY A 734 -13.57 -5.63 -17.99
CA GLY A 734 -14.61 -5.39 -16.99
C GLY A 734 -15.12 -3.97 -17.08
N SER A 735 -16.25 -3.74 -16.41
CA SER A 735 -16.88 -2.43 -16.34
C SER A 735 -17.37 -2.18 -14.91
N LEU A 736 -17.04 -1.01 -14.37
CA LEU A 736 -17.52 -0.53 -13.08
C LEU A 736 -18.39 0.70 -13.30
N PRO A 737 -19.64 0.72 -12.79
CA PRO A 737 -20.49 1.91 -12.88
C PRO A 737 -19.91 3.02 -12.00
N ILE A 738 -19.90 4.25 -12.49
CA ILE A 738 -19.44 5.39 -11.69
C ILE A 738 -20.41 6.56 -11.80
N THR A 739 -20.54 7.31 -10.72
CA THR A 739 -21.41 8.48 -10.68
C THR A 739 -20.65 9.72 -10.23
N LEU A 740 -21.09 10.87 -10.72
CA LEU A 740 -20.61 12.17 -10.27
C LEU A 740 -21.79 13.01 -9.81
N PRO A 741 -21.72 13.61 -8.60
CA PRO A 741 -22.76 14.52 -8.16
C PRO A 741 -22.85 15.67 -9.15
N LYS A 742 -24.07 15.98 -9.56
CA LYS A 742 -24.30 17.25 -10.27
C LYS A 742 -24.03 18.35 -9.29
N ARG A 743 -23.34 19.40 -9.72
CA ARG A 743 -23.27 20.63 -8.93
C ARG A 743 -24.69 20.97 -8.53
N VAL A 744 -24.94 21.12 -7.23
CA VAL A 744 -26.16 21.75 -6.76
C VAL A 744 -26.11 23.14 -7.35
N MET A 745 -26.74 23.34 -8.52
CA MET A 745 -27.25 24.66 -8.84
C MET A 745 -28.05 24.98 -7.59
N GLN A 746 -27.59 25.95 -6.80
CA GLN A 746 -28.48 26.59 -5.85
C GLN A 746 -29.64 27.05 -6.72
N GLN A 747 -30.70 26.26 -6.78
CA GLN A 747 -31.99 26.78 -7.18
C GLN A 747 -32.18 27.89 -6.17
N PRO A 748 -32.24 29.16 -6.58
CA PRO A 748 -32.76 30.16 -5.68
C PRO A 748 -34.07 29.57 -5.19
N ARG A 749 -34.21 29.38 -3.89
CA ARG A 749 -35.51 29.13 -3.25
C ARG A 749 -36.31 30.42 -3.38
N THR A 750 -36.68 30.73 -4.60
CA THR A 750 -37.78 31.62 -4.92
C THR A 750 -38.72 30.70 -5.67
N LEU A 751 -39.87 30.45 -5.05
CA LEU A 751 -41.15 30.08 -5.65
C LEU A 751 -41.06 29.73 -7.13
N ARG A 752 -41.55 28.54 -7.53
CA ARG A 752 -41.85 28.15 -8.91
C ARG A 752 -42.48 29.32 -9.71
N ALA A 753 -41.65 30.21 -10.22
CA ALA A 753 -42.01 31.24 -11.15
C ALA A 753 -41.75 30.58 -12.50
N ARG A 754 -42.81 30.36 -13.26
CA ARG A 754 -42.70 30.05 -14.69
C ARG A 754 -41.60 30.95 -15.26
N ILE A 755 -40.49 30.37 -15.72
CA ILE A 755 -39.43 31.11 -16.41
C ILE A 755 -40.13 31.82 -17.57
N ARG A 756 -40.39 33.14 -17.44
CA ARG A 756 -40.99 33.93 -18.52
C ARG A 756 -39.96 33.99 -19.64
N PHE A 757 -40.40 33.71 -20.86
CA PHE A 757 -39.57 33.89 -22.05
C PHE A 757 -39.07 35.36 -22.08
N PRO A 758 -37.75 35.62 -22.13
CA PRO A 758 -37.22 36.97 -22.00
C PRO A 758 -37.84 37.95 -22.99
N HIS A 759 -38.25 39.13 -22.52
CA HIS A 759 -39.00 40.11 -23.32
C HIS A 759 -38.22 40.60 -24.55
N TYR A 760 -36.90 40.76 -24.45
CA TYR A 760 -36.05 41.14 -25.59
C TYR A 760 -36.07 40.10 -26.72
N LEU A 761 -36.24 38.80 -26.41
CA LEU A 761 -36.36 37.75 -27.43
C LEU A 761 -37.73 37.78 -28.11
N THR A 762 -38.79 38.12 -27.37
CA THR A 762 -40.13 38.34 -27.93
C THR A 762 -40.11 39.51 -28.92
N THR A 763 -39.53 40.64 -28.51
CA THR A 763 -39.44 41.83 -29.37
C THR A 763 -38.56 41.57 -30.58
N LEU A 764 -37.43 40.87 -30.41
CA LEU A 764 -36.56 40.47 -31.51
C LEU A 764 -37.28 39.55 -32.52
N ALA A 765 -38.04 38.56 -32.05
CA ALA A 765 -38.80 37.67 -32.92
C ALA A 765 -39.86 38.42 -33.74
N LYS A 766 -40.60 39.33 -33.10
CA LYS A 766 -41.58 40.20 -33.77
C LYS A 766 -40.94 41.14 -34.79
N PHE A 767 -39.83 41.78 -34.42
CA PHE A 767 -39.09 42.70 -35.27
C PHE A 767 -38.53 42.02 -36.52
N LEU A 768 -37.88 40.86 -36.32
CA LEU A 768 -37.34 40.05 -37.41
C LEU A 768 -38.45 39.54 -38.32
N ALA A 769 -39.53 39.01 -37.75
CA ALA A 769 -40.66 38.54 -38.54
C ALA A 769 -41.18 39.65 -39.44
N LYS A 770 -41.36 40.86 -38.90
CA LYS A 770 -41.87 42.01 -39.63
C LYS A 770 -40.92 42.48 -40.74
N LYS A 771 -39.64 42.67 -40.43
CA LYS A 771 -38.64 43.15 -41.40
C LYS A 771 -38.40 42.12 -42.50
N LEU A 772 -38.29 40.83 -42.14
CA LEU A 772 -38.06 39.76 -43.10
C LEU A 772 -39.26 39.58 -44.05
N THR A 773 -40.50 39.63 -43.56
CA THR A 773 -41.68 39.41 -44.43
C THR A 773 -42.10 40.65 -45.21
N ILE A 774 -41.72 41.86 -44.79
CA ILE A 774 -42.01 43.10 -45.53
C ILE A 774 -40.93 43.41 -46.57
N GLN A 775 -39.65 43.16 -46.26
CA GLN A 775 -38.54 43.44 -47.17
C GLN A 775 -38.27 42.31 -48.17
N ALA A 776 -38.67 41.07 -47.86
CA ALA A 776 -38.57 39.97 -48.79
C ALA A 776 -39.70 40.04 -49.82
N LYS A 777 -39.35 40.11 -51.12
CA LYS A 777 -40.32 40.00 -52.21
C LYS A 777 -40.66 38.55 -52.60
N ASP A 778 -39.97 37.57 -52.00
CA ASP A 778 -40.05 36.11 -52.26
C ASP A 778 -39.76 35.32 -50.96
N ASP A 779 -39.89 33.98 -50.98
CA ASP A 779 -39.57 32.98 -49.93
C ASP A 779 -38.12 33.02 -49.37
N SER A 780 -37.34 34.04 -49.69
CA SER A 780 -35.99 34.30 -49.19
C SER A 780 -35.89 34.33 -47.66
N TRP A 781 -36.93 34.78 -46.95
CA TRP A 781 -36.99 34.73 -45.48
C TRP A 781 -37.03 33.30 -44.93
N LEU A 782 -37.67 32.36 -45.66
CA LEU A 782 -37.67 30.95 -45.29
C LEU A 782 -36.28 30.34 -45.39
N LYS A 783 -35.43 30.81 -46.32
CA LYS A 783 -34.05 30.34 -46.44
C LYS A 783 -33.21 30.73 -45.22
N ALA A 784 -33.32 31.99 -44.77
CA ALA A 784 -32.65 32.48 -43.57
C ALA A 784 -33.08 31.68 -42.33
N ILE A 785 -34.38 31.47 -42.15
CA ILE A 785 -34.89 30.74 -40.99
C ILE A 785 -34.57 29.24 -41.04
N SER A 786 -34.55 28.62 -42.23
CA SER A 786 -34.17 27.19 -42.38
C SER A 786 -32.74 26.92 -41.94
N SER A 787 -31.86 27.92 -41.99
CA SER A 787 -30.45 27.79 -41.63
C SER A 787 -30.20 27.80 -40.11
N LEU A 788 -31.21 28.13 -39.29
CA LEU A 788 -31.09 28.23 -37.83
C LEU A 788 -31.01 26.87 -37.11
N GLY A 789 -31.26 25.76 -37.79
CA GLY A 789 -31.29 24.44 -37.18
C GLY A 789 -31.22 23.32 -38.20
N SER A 790 -31.17 22.07 -37.72
CA SER A 790 -31.18 20.92 -38.63
C SER A 790 -32.46 20.88 -39.45
N ARG A 791 -32.41 20.34 -40.68
CA ARG A 791 -33.58 20.22 -41.57
C ARG A 791 -34.79 19.58 -40.87
N ARG A 792 -34.56 18.50 -40.10
CA ARG A 792 -35.59 17.77 -39.36
C ARG A 792 -36.18 18.60 -38.21
N GLU A 793 -35.37 19.39 -37.52
CA GLU A 793 -35.82 20.28 -36.44
C GLU A 793 -36.71 21.40 -37.00
N MET A 794 -36.24 22.07 -38.06
CA MET A 794 -36.98 23.18 -38.67
C MET A 794 -38.28 22.72 -39.33
N GLU A 795 -38.31 21.53 -39.94
CA GLU A 795 -39.55 20.93 -40.48
C GLU A 795 -40.58 20.62 -39.37
N ASN A 796 -40.14 20.17 -38.20
CA ASN A 796 -41.04 19.93 -37.06
C ASN A 796 -41.56 21.24 -36.45
N ILE A 797 -40.72 22.27 -36.34
CA ILE A 797 -41.14 23.60 -35.88
C ILE A 797 -42.15 24.21 -36.84
N ARG A 798 -41.90 24.14 -38.15
CA ARG A 798 -42.84 24.62 -39.19
C ARG A 798 -44.19 23.92 -39.12
N ARG A 799 -44.22 22.60 -38.96
CA ARG A 799 -45.47 21.83 -38.81
C ARG A 799 -46.27 22.29 -37.58
N ARG A 800 -45.61 22.57 -36.46
CA ARG A 800 -46.27 23.08 -35.24
C ARG A 800 -46.73 24.54 -35.37
N ALA A 801 -45.97 25.36 -36.09
CA ALA A 801 -46.37 26.74 -36.37
C ALA A 801 -47.64 26.76 -37.23
N ALA A 802 -47.69 25.96 -38.30
CA ALA A 802 -48.84 25.87 -39.21
C ALA A 802 -50.15 25.45 -38.51
N THR A 803 -50.09 24.68 -37.42
CA THR A 803 -51.29 24.30 -36.66
C THR A 803 -51.72 25.34 -35.62
N ARG A 804 -50.88 26.32 -35.29
CA ARG A 804 -51.13 27.37 -34.28
C ARG A 804 -51.46 28.74 -34.88
N CYS A 805 -51.16 28.97 -36.16
CA CYS A 805 -51.46 30.23 -36.85
C CYS A 805 -52.97 30.39 -36.99
N VAL A 806 -53.49 31.56 -36.61
CA VAL A 806 -54.91 31.90 -36.77
C VAL A 806 -55.21 32.21 -38.24
N ASN A 807 -54.26 32.83 -38.95
CA ASN A 807 -54.34 33.07 -40.38
C ASN A 807 -53.17 32.42 -41.15
N PRO A 808 -53.38 31.26 -41.82
CA PRO A 808 -52.35 30.55 -42.58
C PRO A 808 -51.80 31.31 -43.80
N ASN A 809 -52.44 32.40 -44.21
CA ASN A 809 -51.97 33.25 -45.31
C ASN A 809 -51.16 34.46 -44.82
N ASN A 810 -50.98 34.63 -43.50
CA ASN A 810 -50.22 35.72 -42.93
C ASN A 810 -48.77 35.31 -42.70
N GLU A 811 -47.89 35.63 -43.67
CA GLU A 811 -46.47 35.28 -43.59
C GLU A 811 -45.78 35.83 -42.34
N TYR A 812 -46.19 37.02 -41.88
CA TYR A 812 -45.67 37.65 -40.66
C TYR A 812 -45.93 36.78 -39.42
N GLU A 813 -47.18 36.35 -39.22
CA GLU A 813 -47.60 35.56 -38.06
C GLU A 813 -46.91 34.18 -38.05
N ILE A 814 -46.79 33.56 -39.23
CA ILE A 814 -46.06 32.30 -39.40
C ILE A 814 -44.58 32.47 -39.05
N CYS A 815 -43.94 33.52 -39.55
CA CYS A 815 -42.54 33.82 -39.31
C CYS A 815 -42.26 34.08 -37.82
N GLU A 816 -43.10 34.88 -37.16
CA GLU A 816 -43.00 35.16 -35.72
C GLU A 816 -43.10 33.89 -34.89
N ILE A 817 -44.10 33.04 -35.17
CA ILE A 817 -44.32 31.79 -34.43
C ILE A 817 -43.14 30.83 -34.61
N ILE A 818 -42.59 30.71 -35.83
CA ILE A 818 -41.42 29.86 -36.08
C ILE A 818 -40.20 30.36 -35.30
N LEU A 819 -39.93 31.67 -35.32
CA LEU A 819 -38.81 32.26 -34.58
C LEU A 819 -38.97 32.07 -33.08
N GLN A 820 -40.17 32.33 -32.54
CA GLN A 820 -40.44 32.12 -31.12
C GLN A 820 -40.34 30.64 -30.72
N ASP A 821 -40.87 29.71 -31.51
CA ASP A 821 -40.84 28.29 -31.19
C ASP A 821 -39.43 27.71 -31.33
N TRP A 822 -38.61 28.22 -32.26
CA TRP A 822 -37.18 27.91 -32.34
C TRP A 822 -36.43 28.48 -31.12
N MET A 823 -36.62 29.76 -30.79
CA MET A 823 -35.98 30.36 -29.62
C MET A 823 -36.42 29.67 -28.30
N LYS A 824 -37.64 29.13 -28.23
CA LYS A 824 -38.15 28.36 -27.09
C LYS A 824 -37.68 26.90 -27.09
N SER A 825 -37.35 26.32 -28.26
CA SER A 825 -36.80 24.96 -28.34
C SER A 825 -35.35 24.89 -27.88
N LYS A 826 -34.61 26.01 -27.92
CA LYS A 826 -33.23 26.10 -27.43
C LYS A 826 -33.16 26.28 -25.89
N PRO A 827 -32.21 25.62 -25.20
CA PRO A 827 -31.92 25.85 -23.78
C PRO A 827 -31.78 27.33 -23.42
N VAL A 828 -32.14 27.70 -22.19
CA VAL A 828 -32.14 29.11 -21.72
C VAL A 828 -30.74 29.73 -21.74
N GLN A 829 -29.70 28.92 -21.55
CA GLN A 829 -28.30 29.35 -21.47
C GLN A 829 -27.59 29.40 -22.84
N GLU A 830 -28.23 28.89 -23.90
CA GLU A 830 -27.67 28.94 -25.25
C GLU A 830 -27.81 30.35 -25.83
N ASP A 831 -26.78 30.82 -26.53
CA ASP A 831 -26.83 32.09 -27.24
C ASP A 831 -27.77 31.99 -28.45
N LYS A 832 -28.97 32.55 -28.31
CA LYS A 832 -30.01 32.56 -29.35
C LYS A 832 -29.79 33.64 -30.41
N ILE A 833 -28.90 34.60 -30.13
CA ILE A 833 -28.71 35.79 -30.96
C ILE A 833 -27.66 35.51 -32.03
N LYS A 834 -26.50 34.96 -31.64
CA LYS A 834 -25.41 34.66 -32.59
C LYS A 834 -25.84 33.80 -33.79
N PRO A 835 -26.65 32.73 -33.63
CA PRO A 835 -27.13 31.95 -34.77
C PRO A 835 -28.04 32.74 -35.71
N ILE A 836 -28.87 33.63 -35.16
CA ILE A 836 -29.75 34.51 -35.95
C ILE A 836 -28.93 35.51 -36.75
N ILE A 837 -27.99 36.20 -36.10
CA ILE A 837 -27.07 37.14 -36.76
C ILE A 837 -26.29 36.44 -37.87
N ARG A 838 -25.75 35.25 -37.60
CA ARG A 838 -25.05 34.45 -38.62
C ARG A 838 -25.98 34.10 -39.80
N ALA A 839 -27.18 33.61 -39.53
CA ALA A 839 -28.16 33.26 -40.57
C ALA A 839 -28.55 34.46 -41.45
N LEU A 840 -28.69 35.65 -40.86
CA LEU A 840 -28.95 36.89 -41.60
C LEU A 840 -27.77 37.27 -42.49
N LYS A 841 -26.54 37.22 -41.96
CA LYS A 841 -25.30 37.49 -42.71
C LYS A 841 -25.12 36.51 -43.88
N ASP A 842 -25.34 35.22 -43.64
CA ASP A 842 -25.23 34.17 -44.66
C ASP A 842 -26.28 34.31 -45.78
N CYS A 843 -27.42 34.97 -45.48
CA CYS A 843 -28.46 35.28 -46.45
C CYS A 843 -28.37 36.72 -47.02
N ASN A 844 -27.24 37.41 -46.82
CA ASN A 844 -26.94 38.76 -47.32
C ASN A 844 -27.83 39.89 -46.73
N TRP A 845 -28.37 39.71 -45.53
CA TRP A 845 -29.14 40.72 -44.78
C TRP A 845 -28.26 41.49 -43.79
N MET A 846 -27.12 42.02 -44.25
CA MET A 846 -26.11 42.68 -43.39
C MET A 846 -26.68 43.88 -42.62
N ALA A 847 -27.41 44.77 -43.29
CA ALA A 847 -28.01 45.94 -42.65
C ALA A 847 -29.04 45.58 -41.57
N LEU A 848 -29.84 44.53 -41.79
CA LEU A 848 -30.81 44.03 -40.82
C LEU A 848 -30.11 43.36 -39.63
N SER A 849 -28.99 42.66 -39.87
CA SER A 849 -28.17 42.08 -38.82
C SER A 849 -27.63 43.16 -37.86
N ASP A 850 -27.10 44.26 -38.39
CA ASP A 850 -26.57 45.36 -37.57
C ASP A 850 -27.69 46.08 -36.81
N GLU A 851 -28.86 46.25 -37.43
CA GLU A 851 -30.06 46.81 -36.78
C GLU A 851 -30.53 45.92 -35.61
N CYS A 852 -30.46 44.59 -35.76
CA CYS A 852 -30.81 43.64 -34.71
C CYS A 852 -29.84 43.66 -33.53
N GLU A 853 -28.52 43.74 -33.77
CA GLU A 853 -27.53 43.84 -32.70
C GLU A 853 -27.75 45.11 -31.85
N LYS A 854 -28.03 46.24 -32.51
CA LYS A 854 -28.36 47.51 -31.83
C LYS A 854 -29.66 47.41 -31.03
N LEU A 855 -30.73 46.87 -31.63
CA LEU A 855 -32.01 46.67 -30.96
C LEU A 855 -31.87 45.79 -29.72
N ILE A 856 -31.09 44.72 -29.80
CA ILE A 856 -30.85 43.81 -28.66
C ILE A 856 -30.09 44.54 -27.55
N ASN A 857 -29.08 45.36 -27.89
CA ASN A 857 -28.34 46.14 -26.91
C ASN A 857 -29.28 47.11 -26.17
N ILE A 858 -30.13 47.82 -26.93
CA ILE A 858 -31.16 48.71 -26.37
C ILE A 858 -32.08 47.95 -25.42
N HIS A 859 -32.57 46.79 -25.83
CA HIS A 859 -33.50 46.02 -25.02
C HIS A 859 -32.89 45.40 -23.76
N LYS A 860 -31.63 44.96 -23.83
CA LYS A 860 -30.93 44.35 -22.70
C LYS A 860 -30.51 45.37 -21.65
N ASN A 861 -30.03 46.54 -22.08
CA ASN A 861 -29.41 47.51 -21.19
C ASN A 861 -30.36 48.62 -20.75
N TYR A 862 -31.32 49.01 -21.60
CA TYR A 862 -32.17 50.19 -21.36
C TYR A 862 -33.67 49.85 -21.24
N LEU A 863 -34.10 48.65 -21.71
CA LEU A 863 -35.47 48.14 -21.52
C LEU A 863 -35.55 46.91 -20.61
N SER A 864 -34.57 46.75 -19.71
CA SER A 864 -34.52 45.66 -18.72
C SER A 864 -35.63 45.80 -17.65
N ASP A 865 -35.82 44.77 -16.82
CA ASP A 865 -36.80 44.83 -15.73
C ASP A 865 -36.41 45.90 -14.68
N GLU A 866 -35.11 46.10 -14.44
CA GLU A 866 -34.61 47.17 -13.56
C GLU A 866 -34.94 48.56 -14.13
N CYS A 867 -34.67 48.80 -15.42
CA CYS A 867 -34.99 50.08 -16.06
C CYS A 867 -36.49 50.35 -16.13
N MET A 868 -37.32 49.31 -16.36
CA MET A 868 -38.77 49.46 -16.32
C MET A 868 -39.27 49.83 -14.92
N SER A 869 -38.65 49.28 -13.86
CA SER A 869 -38.98 49.60 -12.47
C SER A 869 -38.58 51.04 -12.14
N GLU A 870 -37.41 51.47 -12.58
CA GLU A 870 -36.94 52.86 -12.41
C GLU A 870 -37.85 53.85 -13.14
N MET A 871 -38.24 53.56 -14.39
CA MET A 871 -39.17 54.40 -15.14
C MET A 871 -40.56 54.43 -14.48
N ALA A 872 -41.05 53.30 -13.96
CA ALA A 872 -42.32 53.24 -13.23
C ALA A 872 -42.32 54.10 -11.96
N SER A 873 -41.22 54.11 -11.20
CA SER A 873 -41.08 54.95 -10.00
C SER A 873 -41.11 56.46 -10.29
N LYS A 874 -40.79 56.85 -11.52
CA LYS A 874 -40.78 58.25 -12.00
C LYS A 874 -42.05 58.61 -12.79
N MET A 875 -43.01 57.68 -12.92
CA MET A 875 -44.26 57.93 -13.65
C MET A 875 -45.27 58.73 -12.82
N PRO A 876 -46.01 59.65 -13.46
CA PRO A 876 -47.15 60.29 -12.81
C PRO A 876 -48.27 59.28 -12.52
N ASN A 877 -49.19 59.65 -11.62
CA ASN A 877 -50.37 58.85 -11.27
C ASN A 877 -51.33 58.58 -12.46
N ASP A 878 -51.20 59.31 -13.57
CA ASP A 878 -52.01 59.11 -14.78
C ASP A 878 -51.21 58.39 -15.89
N TRP A 879 -50.72 57.18 -15.60
CA TRP A 879 -50.01 56.34 -16.58
C TRP A 879 -50.92 55.88 -17.72
N SER A 880 -52.25 55.85 -17.53
CA SER A 880 -53.22 55.42 -18.55
C SER A 880 -53.26 56.38 -19.75
N SER A 881 -53.11 57.69 -19.52
CA SER A 881 -53.01 58.68 -20.60
C SER A 881 -51.75 58.50 -21.45
N LEU A 882 -50.64 58.11 -20.83
CA LEU A 882 -49.41 57.77 -21.55
C LEU A 882 -49.56 56.45 -22.32
N ALA A 883 -50.16 55.42 -21.71
CA ALA A 883 -50.37 54.12 -22.33
C ALA A 883 -51.16 54.21 -23.66
N ARG A 884 -52.22 55.03 -23.70
CA ARG A 884 -52.97 55.29 -24.95
C ARG A 884 -52.12 55.96 -26.02
N LYS A 885 -51.27 56.92 -25.63
CA LYS A 885 -50.37 57.63 -26.56
C LYS A 885 -49.25 56.74 -27.07
N LEU A 886 -48.80 55.78 -26.26
CA LEU A 886 -47.84 54.76 -26.63
C LEU A 886 -48.45 53.61 -27.48
N GLY A 887 -49.74 53.70 -27.80
CA GLY A 887 -50.42 52.77 -28.72
C GLY A 887 -50.83 51.43 -28.09
N LEU A 888 -50.93 51.34 -26.76
CA LEU A 888 -51.50 50.17 -26.10
C LEU A 888 -53.02 50.12 -26.28
N SER A 889 -53.57 48.91 -26.43
CA SER A 889 -55.01 48.70 -26.55
C SER A 889 -55.75 48.98 -25.23
N GLU A 890 -57.03 49.35 -25.30
CA GLU A 890 -57.86 49.54 -24.09
C GLU A 890 -58.00 48.23 -23.28
N GLU A 891 -57.93 47.07 -23.94
CA GLU A 891 -57.86 45.75 -23.27
C GLU A 891 -56.55 45.55 -22.51
N ASP A 892 -55.43 46.04 -23.04
CA ASP A 892 -54.13 45.99 -22.37
C ASP A 892 -54.04 46.93 -21.18
N ILE A 893 -54.63 48.13 -21.30
CA ILE A 893 -54.70 49.13 -20.24
C ILE A 893 -55.60 48.63 -19.09
N THR A 894 -56.78 48.12 -19.41
CA THR A 894 -57.72 47.59 -18.39
C THR A 894 -57.16 46.39 -17.64
N SER A 895 -56.39 45.53 -18.29
CA SER A 895 -55.74 44.38 -17.64
C SER A 895 -54.50 44.74 -16.82
N CYS A 896 -54.00 45.98 -16.88
CA CYS A 896 -52.97 46.46 -15.95
C CYS A 896 -53.56 46.90 -14.59
N ASN A 897 -54.85 47.26 -14.55
CA ASN A 897 -55.57 47.62 -13.33
C ASN A 897 -55.96 46.36 -12.54
N ASN A 898 -55.25 46.07 -11.45
CA ASN A 898 -55.73 45.07 -10.50
C ASN A 898 -56.57 45.77 -9.45
N GLY A 899 -57.90 45.63 -9.55
CA GLY A 899 -58.83 46.22 -8.60
C GLY A 899 -58.33 46.16 -7.14
N SER A 900 -58.20 47.35 -6.54
CA SER A 900 -58.03 47.65 -5.11
C SER A 900 -56.76 47.22 -4.34
N GLU A 901 -55.77 46.52 -4.92
CA GLU A 901 -54.59 46.06 -4.13
C GLU A 901 -53.20 46.34 -4.73
N GLY A 902 -53.07 46.99 -5.90
CA GLY A 902 -51.76 47.34 -6.49
C GLY A 902 -51.31 48.77 -6.16
N SER A 903 -50.01 49.00 -5.97
CA SER A 903 -49.47 50.37 -5.96
C SER A 903 -49.53 50.95 -7.38
N ASN A 904 -49.67 52.27 -7.51
CA ASN A 904 -49.65 52.96 -8.82
C ASN A 904 -48.35 52.67 -9.60
N GLU A 905 -47.24 52.47 -8.89
CA GLU A 905 -45.95 52.06 -9.48
C GLU A 905 -46.01 50.64 -10.07
N ASP A 906 -46.71 49.69 -9.43
CA ASP A 906 -46.88 48.32 -9.94
C ASP A 906 -47.77 48.27 -11.19
N GLU A 907 -48.75 49.15 -11.29
CA GLU A 907 -49.61 49.29 -12.46
C GLU A 907 -48.83 49.92 -13.63
N ALA A 908 -48.07 50.98 -13.36
CA ALA A 908 -47.16 51.62 -14.31
C ALA A 908 -46.09 50.63 -14.82
N PHE A 909 -45.50 49.83 -13.92
CA PHE A 909 -44.52 48.80 -14.29
C PHE A 909 -45.11 47.73 -15.21
N ARG A 910 -46.33 47.26 -14.92
CA ARG A 910 -47.03 46.29 -15.77
C ARG A 910 -47.36 46.85 -17.14
N MET A 911 -47.81 48.11 -17.19
CA MET A 911 -48.05 48.83 -18.44
C MET A 911 -46.76 48.92 -19.28
N LEU A 912 -45.65 49.34 -18.67
CA LEU A 912 -44.33 49.41 -19.31
C LEU A 912 -43.84 48.05 -19.82
N CYS A 913 -44.04 46.98 -19.05
CA CYS A 913 -43.72 45.61 -19.46
C CYS A 913 -44.51 45.14 -20.68
N LYS A 914 -45.76 45.58 -20.83
CA LYS A 914 -46.56 45.34 -22.03
C LYS A 914 -46.13 46.23 -23.20
N TRP A 915 -45.86 47.51 -22.94
CA TRP A 915 -45.43 48.46 -23.94
C TRP A 915 -44.12 48.02 -24.63
N ARG A 916 -43.10 47.59 -23.88
CA ARG A 916 -41.80 47.17 -24.46
C ARG A 916 -41.85 45.97 -25.42
N VAL A 917 -42.94 45.21 -25.43
CA VAL A 917 -43.19 44.09 -26.38
C VAL A 917 -44.35 44.34 -27.34
N SER A 918 -44.90 45.56 -27.29
CA SER A 918 -46.00 46.01 -28.15
C SER A 918 -45.54 46.21 -29.58
N ASP A 919 -46.48 46.20 -30.51
CA ASP A 919 -46.19 46.41 -31.92
C ASP A 919 -45.74 47.85 -32.20
N ALA A 920 -46.10 48.81 -31.35
CA ALA A 920 -45.59 50.18 -31.41
C ALA A 920 -44.06 50.21 -31.23
N VAL A 921 -43.54 49.56 -30.19
CA VAL A 921 -42.09 49.47 -29.93
C VAL A 921 -41.36 48.70 -31.02
N VAL A 922 -41.97 47.63 -31.53
CA VAL A 922 -41.43 46.87 -32.67
C VAL A 922 -41.33 47.74 -33.92
N ASN A 923 -42.26 48.67 -34.14
CA ASN A 923 -42.23 49.59 -35.29
C ASN A 923 -41.18 50.68 -35.12
N SER A 924 -41.03 51.22 -33.91
CA SER A 924 -40.02 52.21 -33.56
C SER A 924 -38.60 51.68 -33.70
N GLY A 925 -38.38 50.38 -33.45
CA GLY A 925 -37.06 49.75 -33.56
C GLY A 925 -36.03 50.42 -32.65
N ILE A 926 -34.94 50.93 -33.23
CA ILE A 926 -33.88 51.63 -32.48
C ILE A 926 -34.30 53.02 -31.97
N ASP A 927 -35.37 53.60 -32.53
CA ASP A 927 -35.86 54.94 -32.17
C ASP A 927 -36.90 54.93 -31.04
N VAL A 928 -37.10 53.79 -30.38
CA VAL A 928 -38.11 53.59 -29.31
C VAL A 928 -38.08 54.66 -28.21
N PHE A 929 -36.91 55.15 -27.81
CA PHE A 929 -36.80 56.19 -26.79
C PHE A 929 -37.13 57.60 -27.33
N ASN A 930 -36.90 57.87 -28.61
CA ASN A 930 -37.31 59.11 -29.26
C ASN A 930 -38.84 59.19 -29.34
N ASP A 931 -39.49 58.07 -29.68
CA ASP A 931 -40.95 57.97 -29.72
C ASP A 931 -41.56 58.07 -28.31
N LEU A 932 -40.92 57.44 -27.32
CA LEU A 932 -41.31 57.59 -25.90
C LEU A 932 -41.18 59.05 -25.44
N LEU A 933 -40.09 59.74 -25.78
CA LEU A 933 -39.89 61.15 -25.43
C LEU A 933 -40.96 62.02 -26.08
N GLY A 934 -41.26 61.81 -27.36
CA GLY A 934 -42.33 62.52 -28.08
C GLY A 934 -43.71 62.33 -27.42
N ALA A 935 -44.04 61.10 -27.00
CA ALA A 935 -45.26 60.84 -26.26
C ALA A 935 -45.28 61.56 -24.90
N LEU A 936 -44.15 61.57 -24.18
CA LEU A 936 -44.01 62.24 -22.88
C LEU A 936 -44.11 63.76 -22.98
N GLU A 937 -43.56 64.39 -24.02
CA GLU A 937 -43.58 65.86 -24.19
C GLU A 937 -45.00 66.44 -24.24
N THR A 938 -45.95 65.65 -24.72
CA THR A 938 -47.36 66.01 -24.79
C THR A 938 -48.14 65.85 -23.46
N LEU A 939 -47.48 65.43 -22.38
CA LEU A 939 -48.08 65.26 -21.05
C LEU A 939 -47.57 66.33 -20.06
N GLN A 940 -48.48 66.79 -19.19
CA GLN A 940 -48.17 67.66 -18.06
C GLN A 940 -47.74 66.81 -16.85
N ASN A 941 -46.79 67.31 -16.03
CA ASN A 941 -46.30 66.67 -14.80
C ASN A 941 -45.46 65.37 -14.93
N CYS A 942 -44.63 65.24 -15.98
CA CYS A 942 -43.70 64.11 -16.15
C CYS A 942 -42.22 64.53 -16.24
N ASN A 943 -41.81 65.64 -15.61
CA ASN A 943 -40.48 66.23 -15.85
C ASN A 943 -39.33 65.30 -15.47
N ASP A 944 -39.47 64.54 -14.39
CA ASP A 944 -38.43 63.61 -13.92
C ASP A 944 -38.25 62.43 -14.87
N LEU A 945 -39.35 61.89 -15.41
CA LEU A 945 -39.30 60.83 -16.43
C LEU A 945 -38.79 61.37 -17.78
N LYS A 946 -39.16 62.60 -18.17
CA LYS A 946 -38.64 63.25 -19.39
C LYS A 946 -37.13 63.40 -19.33
N GLU A 947 -36.61 63.85 -18.19
CA GLU A 947 -35.17 64.04 -18.01
C GLU A 947 -34.43 62.71 -18.00
N HIS A 948 -34.97 61.69 -17.33
CA HIS A 948 -34.42 60.34 -17.36
C HIS A 948 -34.37 59.76 -18.79
N VAL A 949 -35.44 59.91 -19.58
CA VAL A 949 -35.46 59.44 -20.98
C VAL A 949 -34.46 60.22 -21.86
N ARG A 950 -34.31 61.54 -21.67
CA ARG A 950 -33.29 62.34 -22.40
C ARG A 950 -31.87 61.90 -22.06
N GLN A 951 -31.59 61.59 -20.80
CA GLN A 951 -30.30 61.05 -20.38
C GLN A 951 -30.03 59.70 -21.03
N THR A 952 -31.02 58.82 -21.07
CA THR A 952 -30.93 57.52 -21.75
C THR A 952 -30.69 57.66 -23.26
N ILE A 953 -31.37 58.59 -23.94
CA ILE A 953 -31.12 58.87 -25.37
C ILE A 953 -29.69 59.35 -25.61
N ASN A 954 -29.17 60.23 -24.73
CA ASN A 954 -27.80 60.72 -24.82
C ASN A 954 -26.76 59.61 -24.58
N LEU A 955 -27.06 58.63 -23.73
CA LEU A 955 -26.20 57.45 -23.51
C LEU A 955 -26.22 56.53 -24.73
N ILE A 956 -27.40 56.21 -25.25
CA ILE A 956 -27.56 55.39 -26.46
C ILE A 956 -26.90 56.04 -27.68
N SER A 957 -26.90 57.37 -27.78
CA SER A 957 -26.25 58.08 -28.90
C SER A 957 -24.72 58.16 -28.79
N LYS A 958 -24.15 57.92 -27.60
CA LYS A 958 -22.71 57.90 -27.36
C LYS A 958 -22.11 56.51 -27.57
N GLU A 959 -22.88 55.46 -27.33
CA GLU A 959 -22.57 54.06 -27.64
C GLU A 959 -22.76 53.76 -29.13
#